data_AF-A0A954DFB0-F1
#
_entry.id   AF-A0A954DFB0-F1
#
_cell.length_a   1.000
_cell.length_b   1.000
_cell.length_c   1.000
_cell.angle_alpha   90.00
_cell.angle_beta   90.00
_cell.angle_gamma   90.00
#
_symmetry.space_group_name_H-M   'P 1'
#
loop_
_entity.id
_entity.type
_entity.pdbx_description
1 polymer ?
#
loop_
_entity_poly.entity_id
_entity_poly.type
_entity_poly.pdbx_seq_one_letter_code
_entity_poly.pdbx_strand_id
1 'polypeptide(L)'
;MPRVLSASLLLAIAPLAAASFLAPGIVSNQSESSQGEAPWRELFDGRSMAGWSGPEGLFRIENGVLVGSTQEQRIPANRFLVFTGRGETSKEYERFWDFELRVEMRVLGSNNSGIQYRARLADPKNSVLHGYQCDIHPNGPYCGMLYDEGGRGIVCQRGERCTIAANGSSKKEKAFDSDSQIALDEWHEYRIVAKGNRLRHFVDGNATVDITDGFRGRLQSGLIGLQLHSGAPMRIEVRRVRIREFGKTLDEGTTPVPEWIWLDAAKNDDVVYFRKAFEADGESDVDLTIACDNASEVYLDGKKTVSTRDWAEPARHDFGKLAAGLHVLSVRASNEGGPAGLIAAIAMRKKGMRPVIVASDPTWKATREAPEGWLGIDFDDTQWSTPLSLAMLGGGVWGDAVTAAFDFDRPSEVVADSRPADDLRVPSGFVAERLVTIPKSFGSWVAFASAGAGTFYASDQRAGLYRIDVVHGASGRTTTVRREPVDIGGAQGLCKMGATLYAFVNSKKSGLYAVTDSDGDDRLDRAEVLLELLGSGEHGVHAIVPSPDGKGLYLVCGNHTQMPEVTSSRVPQCFDEDRLPPAILDPNGHANGIRAPGGFVLRVDLDGKNPELIATGFRNTYDVAIDSRGEMFTYDADMEWDFGMPWYRPTRILHVVPGADFGWRTGSGKWSEFAEDSLPPAREIGPGSPTAVVFGTDARFPSEWRRRMYAFDWTFGTIWAVDFTPNGGSFSATSQVFATGKPMPFTDAVIGGDGAMYCITGGRGTESRVYRISHPDSERASDGAKPSVEDEAALHGGSEPVDVETAWSLLGESDRFRRHAARTAIERTDFESWHERAMTIDADREPLAAAVMTVAFARHMSRKDRDTLFTRLAALPFDTMQEAARLAVLRAAEIALARHGKPRPSIARSFLARLEPHFPNKNEHVDAELARILCGLGSEAAVAGCLAKLAEREDHAPPAWTDVLERNDSYGKPIRRMLEDPPPTAALHYVNCLRMVDRGMGPATCERVLSFLQRARRKAGGASYKGFIDRMRDAFVDKLEPSQRGRIASLLANWEAKEERFTPPRGPGRTWTVDTAMSELEPVIAAGTLREASYREGRNLYWSVGCARCHHYDGEGGGVGPDLSSVGTKYSVRELLESMIEPDKVIADQYVAQRIRLRSGKVVLGQIATGSQDNKKRPDHVTVWPASADSKPIEIARSDIESIEAAATSPMPPSLLDSMSKDELVQLLAFLLGDAKR
;
A
#
# COMPACT_ATOMS: atom_id res chain seq x y z
N MET A 1 -9.86 40.49 70.73
CA MET A 1 -9.26 40.41 72.08
C MET A 1 -8.24 39.26 72.09
N PRO A 2 -7.20 39.29 72.95
CA PRO A 2 -5.80 39.24 72.49
C PRO A 2 -5.01 38.01 73.07
N ARG A 3 -3.70 37.76 72.91
CA ARG A 3 -2.43 38.55 72.86
C ARG A 3 -1.35 37.74 72.06
N VAL A 4 -0.40 38.27 71.27
CA VAL A 4 0.65 39.33 71.37
C VAL A 4 2.05 38.80 71.74
N LEU A 5 3.05 39.07 70.86
CA LEU A 5 4.48 39.44 71.06
C LEU A 5 5.21 39.23 69.70
N SER A 6 5.77 40.16 68.90
CA SER A 6 6.34 41.53 69.00
C SER A 6 7.87 41.63 69.25
N ALA A 7 8.62 42.00 68.18
CA ALA A 7 9.73 42.98 68.10
C ALA A 7 10.52 42.74 66.76
N SER A 8 10.81 43.65 65.81
CA SER A 8 10.84 45.13 65.65
C SER A 8 12.20 45.82 65.87
N LEU A 9 12.88 46.23 64.78
CA LEU A 9 13.54 47.53 64.45
C LEU A 9 14.39 47.35 63.15
N LEU A 10 14.42 48.19 62.10
CA LEU A 10 14.51 49.67 61.89
C LEU A 10 15.80 50.32 62.44
N LEU A 11 16.47 51.29 61.79
CA LEU A 11 16.54 51.77 60.38
C LEU A 11 17.65 52.87 60.27
N ALA A 12 17.91 53.40 59.06
CA ALA A 12 18.61 54.68 58.76
C ALA A 12 20.16 54.67 58.91
N ILE A 13 20.96 55.59 58.34
CA ILE A 13 20.77 56.99 57.84
C ILE A 13 21.60 57.23 56.54
N ALA A 14 21.24 58.22 55.70
CA ALA A 14 21.94 58.67 54.47
C ALA A 14 22.66 60.04 54.70
N PRO A 15 22.67 61.11 53.84
CA PRO A 15 22.37 61.33 52.40
C PRO A 15 23.42 62.25 51.67
N LEU A 16 23.04 62.86 50.51
CA LEU A 16 23.68 63.96 49.73
C LEU A 16 24.92 63.63 48.84
N ALA A 17 25.16 64.27 47.66
CA ALA A 17 24.32 65.12 46.78
C ALA A 17 24.99 65.44 45.41
N ALA A 18 24.17 65.78 44.38
CA ALA A 18 24.41 66.78 43.29
C ALA A 18 25.61 66.63 42.32
N ALA A 19 25.59 67.02 41.02
CA ALA A 19 24.55 67.60 40.13
C ALA A 19 24.85 67.32 38.63
N SER A 20 23.92 67.71 37.75
CA SER A 20 23.81 67.45 36.30
C SER A 20 24.86 68.09 35.37
N PHE A 21 25.00 67.56 34.14
CA PHE A 21 24.94 68.32 32.86
C PHE A 21 24.73 67.39 31.64
N LEU A 22 24.35 67.96 30.48
CA LEU A 22 23.83 67.26 29.28
C LEU A 22 24.87 67.12 28.14
N ALA A 23 24.94 65.91 27.54
CA ALA A 23 25.10 65.57 26.09
C ALA A 23 26.24 66.20 25.23
N PRO A 24 26.56 65.67 24.01
CA PRO A 24 26.41 64.31 23.45
C PRO A 24 27.73 63.74 22.84
N GLY A 25 27.76 62.44 22.49
CA GLY A 25 28.46 61.97 21.28
C GLY A 25 29.51 60.85 21.38
N ILE A 26 29.27 59.78 20.58
CA ILE A 26 30.24 58.93 19.86
C ILE A 26 31.10 57.90 20.64
N VAL A 27 30.59 56.66 20.63
CA VAL A 27 31.26 55.38 20.32
C VAL A 27 32.78 55.23 20.62
N SER A 28 33.10 54.32 21.53
CA SER A 28 34.13 53.27 21.30
C SER A 28 33.84 52.03 22.16
N ASN A 29 34.38 50.86 21.76
CA ASN A 29 33.96 49.54 22.22
C ASN A 29 34.06 49.31 23.74
N GLN A 30 33.10 48.54 24.26
CA GLN A 30 33.23 47.89 25.56
C GLN A 30 34.42 46.92 25.55
N SER A 31 35.20 46.91 26.64
CA SER A 31 36.04 45.77 26.98
C SER A 31 35.21 44.79 27.79
N GLU A 32 35.24 43.51 27.41
CA GLU A 32 34.53 42.45 28.13
C GLU A 32 35.11 42.28 29.54
N SER A 33 34.23 42.27 30.53
CA SER A 33 34.59 41.96 31.91
C SER A 33 34.85 40.47 32.09
N SER A 34 35.93 40.14 32.79
CA SER A 34 36.33 38.76 33.08
C SER A 34 35.31 38.04 33.97
N GLN A 35 34.62 37.04 33.45
CA GLN A 35 34.00 35.99 34.27
C GLN A 35 35.08 35.00 34.71
N GLY A 36 35.00 34.52 35.96
CA GLY A 36 35.99 33.61 36.53
C GLY A 36 36.01 32.24 35.83
N GLU A 37 37.19 31.69 35.56
CA GLU A 37 37.32 30.38 34.95
C GLU A 37 36.79 29.26 35.86
N ALA A 38 36.08 28.28 35.29
CA ALA A 38 35.61 27.11 36.00
C ALA A 38 36.78 26.32 36.64
N PRO A 39 36.61 25.73 37.84
CA PRO A 39 37.69 25.02 38.53
C PRO A 39 38.05 23.70 37.85
N TRP A 40 39.30 23.25 38.07
CA TRP A 40 39.78 21.93 37.66
C TRP A 40 39.39 20.85 38.68
N ARG A 41 39.01 19.68 38.17
CA ARG A 41 38.65 18.48 38.92
C ARG A 41 39.55 17.32 38.53
N GLU A 42 40.38 16.85 39.47
CA GLU A 42 41.21 15.66 39.26
C GLU A 42 40.34 14.39 39.27
N LEU A 43 40.37 13.66 38.16
CA LEU A 43 39.69 12.36 37.97
C LEU A 43 40.58 11.17 38.39
N PHE A 44 41.90 11.37 38.49
CA PHE A 44 42.83 10.35 39.00
C PHE A 44 43.72 10.96 40.10
N ASP A 45 43.75 10.34 41.27
CA ASP A 45 44.43 10.84 42.47
C ASP A 45 45.92 10.45 42.58
N GLY A 46 46.42 9.63 41.63
CA GLY A 46 47.78 9.09 41.66
C GLY A 46 48.00 7.97 42.68
N ARG A 47 46.95 7.42 43.29
CA ARG A 47 47.02 6.47 44.42
C ARG A 47 46.07 5.28 44.29
N SER A 48 44.89 5.47 43.73
CA SER A 48 43.80 4.49 43.74
C SER A 48 43.04 4.45 42.40
N MET A 49 42.25 3.39 42.21
CA MET A 49 41.29 3.28 41.12
C MET A 49 39.91 3.85 41.49
N ALA A 50 39.83 4.69 42.53
CA ALA A 50 38.55 5.22 43.02
C ALA A 50 37.83 6.01 41.92
N GLY A 51 36.59 5.61 41.62
CA GLY A 51 35.79 6.18 40.54
C GLY A 51 36.17 5.74 39.13
N TRP A 52 36.94 4.66 38.99
CA TRP A 52 37.19 4.00 37.70
C TRP A 52 36.71 2.55 37.75
N SER A 53 35.96 2.13 36.73
CA SER A 53 35.46 0.77 36.54
C SER A 53 35.94 0.20 35.22
N GLY A 54 36.35 -1.06 35.20
CA GLY A 54 36.87 -1.71 34.00
C GLY A 54 37.08 -3.21 34.18
N PRO A 55 37.58 -3.88 33.14
CA PRO A 55 37.78 -5.32 33.15
C PRO A 55 38.86 -5.74 34.15
N GLU A 56 38.58 -6.81 34.88
CA GLU A 56 39.46 -7.38 35.89
C GLU A 56 40.84 -7.76 35.30
N GLY A 57 41.91 -7.48 36.05
CA GLY A 57 43.30 -7.85 35.69
C GLY A 57 44.02 -6.94 34.71
N LEU A 58 43.32 -6.17 33.86
CA LEU A 58 43.96 -5.38 32.79
C LEU A 58 44.49 -4.00 33.25
N PHE A 59 43.92 -3.43 34.30
CA PHE A 59 44.28 -2.10 34.81
C PHE A 59 44.71 -2.12 36.27
N ARG A 60 45.73 -1.33 36.61
CA ARG A 60 46.37 -1.28 37.94
C ARG A 60 47.14 0.01 38.16
N ILE A 61 47.52 0.31 39.40
CA ILE A 61 48.38 1.45 39.74
C ILE A 61 49.80 0.96 39.97
N GLU A 62 50.78 1.53 39.28
CA GLU A 62 52.22 1.29 39.50
C GLU A 62 52.92 2.65 39.65
N ASN A 63 53.75 2.83 40.68
CA ASN A 63 54.58 4.04 40.88
C ASN A 63 53.84 5.39 40.76
N GLY A 64 52.55 5.43 41.11
CA GLY A 64 51.71 6.64 41.04
C GLY A 64 51.14 6.96 39.65
N VAL A 65 51.28 6.06 38.67
CA VAL A 65 50.63 6.14 37.36
C VAL A 65 49.62 5.00 37.19
N LEU A 66 48.57 5.28 36.41
CA LEU A 66 47.57 4.30 36.03
C LEU A 66 48.12 3.52 34.82
N VAL A 67 48.24 2.20 34.97
CA VAL A 67 48.76 1.29 33.97
C VAL A 67 47.63 0.42 33.43
N GLY A 68 47.47 0.40 32.10
CA GLY A 68 46.68 -0.62 31.41
C GLY A 68 47.61 -1.49 30.58
N SER A 69 47.43 -2.81 30.54
CA SER A 69 48.30 -3.71 29.78
C SER A 69 47.57 -4.91 29.20
N THR A 70 47.97 -5.29 27.98
CA THR A 70 47.59 -6.55 27.31
C THR A 70 48.80 -7.49 27.12
N GLN A 71 49.95 -7.16 27.72
CA GLN A 71 51.16 -7.97 27.65
C GLN A 71 51.01 -9.32 28.37
N GLU A 72 50.27 -9.32 29.48
CA GLU A 72 50.01 -10.49 30.31
C GLU A 72 48.73 -11.25 29.90
N GLN A 73 47.81 -10.58 29.20
CA GLN A 73 46.51 -11.13 28.81
C GLN A 73 46.05 -10.59 27.45
N ARG A 74 45.83 -11.48 26.48
CA ARG A 74 45.24 -11.14 25.18
C ARG A 74 43.73 -10.89 25.33
N ILE A 75 43.26 -9.77 24.78
CA ILE A 75 41.84 -9.41 24.73
C ILE A 75 41.23 -9.71 23.34
N PRO A 76 39.97 -10.20 23.26
CA PRO A 76 39.34 -10.57 21.99
C PRO A 76 38.73 -9.39 21.21
N ALA A 77 38.50 -8.26 21.88
CA ALA A 77 38.00 -7.00 21.33
C ALA A 77 38.48 -5.84 22.24
N ASN A 78 38.30 -4.60 21.81
CA ASN A 78 38.69 -3.40 22.58
C ASN A 78 38.09 -3.40 23.99
N ARG A 79 38.83 -2.86 24.95
CA ARG A 79 38.45 -2.83 26.38
C ARG A 79 38.74 -1.47 26.97
N PHE A 80 37.83 -0.95 27.77
CA PHE A 80 37.94 0.40 28.33
C PHE A 80 37.95 0.38 29.84
N LEU A 81 38.77 1.24 30.43
CA LEU A 81 38.59 1.69 31.81
C LEU A 81 37.74 2.96 31.78
N VAL A 82 36.57 2.92 32.40
CA VAL A 82 35.53 3.96 32.32
C VAL A 82 35.44 4.71 33.64
N PHE A 83 35.33 6.04 33.61
CA PHE A 83 35.13 6.84 34.81
C PHE A 83 33.66 6.78 35.28
N THR A 84 33.44 6.53 36.57
CA THR A 84 32.12 6.34 37.20
C THR A 84 31.80 7.33 38.33
N GLY A 85 32.72 8.24 38.68
CA GLY A 85 32.49 9.22 39.76
C GLY A 85 32.96 8.75 41.14
N ARG A 86 33.06 9.67 42.11
CA ARG A 86 33.77 9.45 43.40
C ARG A 86 33.01 8.67 44.49
N GLY A 87 32.14 7.73 44.11
CA GLY A 87 31.46 6.84 45.06
C GLY A 87 32.07 5.44 45.09
N GLU A 88 32.48 4.95 46.26
CA GLU A 88 32.91 3.54 46.43
C GLU A 88 31.75 2.53 46.25
N THR A 89 30.51 3.01 46.14
CA THR A 89 29.29 2.20 46.07
C THR A 89 28.37 2.50 44.87
N SER A 90 28.65 3.51 44.04
CA SER A 90 27.78 3.91 42.93
C SER A 90 28.07 3.11 41.66
N LYS A 91 27.11 2.30 41.22
CA LYS A 91 27.10 1.66 39.88
C LYS A 91 26.66 2.61 38.76
N GLU A 92 26.38 3.87 39.08
CA GLU A 92 25.98 4.89 38.11
C GLU A 92 27.22 5.45 37.39
N TYR A 93 27.10 5.68 36.08
CA TYR A 93 28.17 6.21 35.25
C TYR A 93 28.00 7.73 35.07
N GLU A 94 29.01 8.52 35.41
CA GLU A 94 28.95 9.98 35.29
C GLU A 94 29.06 10.44 33.82
N ARG A 95 28.09 11.24 33.34
CA ARG A 95 28.04 11.77 31.97
C ARG A 95 28.48 13.23 31.91
N PHE A 96 29.41 13.53 31.00
CA PHE A 96 29.98 14.87 30.79
C PHE A 96 29.42 15.52 29.52
N TRP A 97 29.01 16.79 29.61
CA TRP A 97 28.46 17.59 28.50
C TRP A 97 29.56 18.43 27.83
N ASP A 98 29.72 19.70 28.21
CA ASP A 98 30.80 20.56 27.74
C ASP A 98 31.95 20.59 28.74
N PHE A 99 33.17 20.34 28.26
CA PHE A 99 34.35 20.26 29.10
C PHE A 99 35.67 20.49 28.34
N GLU A 100 36.70 20.79 29.12
CA GLU A 100 38.11 20.62 28.75
C GLU A 100 38.68 19.48 29.60
N LEU A 101 39.05 18.37 28.96
CA LEU A 101 39.74 17.23 29.56
C LEU A 101 41.23 17.32 29.22
N ARG A 102 42.10 17.04 30.20
CA ARG A 102 43.54 16.89 30.00
C ARG A 102 44.02 15.57 30.60
N VAL A 103 44.89 14.90 29.87
CA VAL A 103 45.44 13.58 30.19
C VAL A 103 46.91 13.58 29.80
N GLU A 104 47.83 13.28 30.72
CA GLU A 104 49.19 12.92 30.33
C GLU A 104 49.27 11.40 30.12
N MET A 105 49.67 10.97 28.93
CA MET A 105 49.62 9.56 28.54
C MET A 105 50.80 9.19 27.64
N ARG A 106 51.22 7.92 27.74
CA ARG A 106 52.15 7.27 26.81
C ARG A 106 51.73 5.83 26.51
N VAL A 107 52.08 5.33 25.32
CA VAL A 107 51.74 4.01 24.80
C VAL A 107 53.02 3.27 24.40
N LEU A 108 53.30 2.18 25.11
CA LEU A 108 54.46 1.31 24.91
C LEU A 108 54.04 0.08 24.08
N GLY A 109 54.71 -0.12 22.94
CA GLY A 109 54.44 -1.21 22.00
C GLY A 109 54.15 -0.69 20.59
N SER A 110 53.57 -1.54 19.74
CA SER A 110 53.27 -1.22 18.33
C SER A 110 51.77 -1.20 18.00
N ASN A 111 50.92 -1.11 19.02
CA ASN A 111 49.45 -1.04 18.90
C ASN A 111 48.96 0.38 19.20
N ASN A 112 47.76 0.75 18.76
CA ASN A 112 47.14 2.02 19.09
C ASN A 112 46.38 1.97 20.43
N SER A 113 45.96 3.13 20.90
CA SER A 113 45.14 3.37 22.07
C SER A 113 44.23 4.59 21.80
N GLY A 114 43.42 5.00 22.76
CA GLY A 114 42.74 6.29 22.70
C GLY A 114 42.10 6.72 24.00
N ILE A 115 41.70 7.99 24.03
CA ILE A 115 40.91 8.61 25.11
C ILE A 115 39.49 8.79 24.57
N GLN A 116 38.59 7.93 25.01
CA GLN A 116 37.18 7.91 24.65
C GLN A 116 36.43 8.98 25.46
N TYR A 117 35.53 9.75 24.84
CA TYR A 117 34.78 10.81 25.51
C TYR A 117 33.40 11.05 24.88
N ARG A 118 32.47 11.62 25.66
CA ARG A 118 31.03 11.70 25.33
C ARG A 118 30.46 10.37 24.83
N ALA A 119 30.97 9.26 25.36
CA ALA A 119 30.66 7.92 24.87
C ALA A 119 29.43 7.29 25.55
N ARG A 120 28.93 6.19 24.98
CA ARG A 120 27.92 5.31 25.55
C ARG A 120 28.52 3.94 25.87
N LEU A 121 27.95 3.26 26.86
CA LEU A 121 28.36 1.91 27.26
C LEU A 121 27.66 0.89 26.38
N ALA A 122 28.40 0.29 25.43
CA ALA A 122 27.88 -0.64 24.44
C ALA A 122 27.77 -2.08 24.98
N ASP A 123 28.72 -2.48 25.83
CA ASP A 123 28.65 -3.73 26.59
C ASP A 123 29.14 -3.45 28.03
N PRO A 124 28.22 -3.34 29.01
CA PRO A 124 28.57 -3.12 30.42
C PRO A 124 29.39 -4.27 31.03
N LYS A 125 29.15 -5.51 30.59
CA LYS A 125 29.77 -6.72 31.14
C LYS A 125 31.22 -6.87 30.68
N ASN A 126 31.51 -6.48 29.43
CA ASN A 126 32.85 -6.50 28.86
C ASN A 126 33.56 -5.13 28.90
N SER A 127 32.93 -4.08 29.42
CA SER A 127 33.47 -2.71 29.43
C SER A 127 33.87 -2.21 28.04
N VAL A 128 32.88 -2.18 27.13
CA VAL A 128 33.00 -1.67 25.76
C VAL A 128 32.29 -0.33 25.64
N LEU A 129 32.95 0.69 25.09
CA LEU A 129 32.38 2.01 24.82
C LEU A 129 32.24 2.23 23.30
N HIS A 130 31.22 3.01 22.90
CA HIS A 130 31.07 3.57 21.55
C HIS A 130 30.94 5.11 21.63
N GLY A 131 31.48 5.84 20.66
CA GLY A 131 31.40 7.30 20.56
C GLY A 131 32.72 7.96 20.17
N TYR A 132 32.92 9.24 20.50
CA TYR A 132 34.14 9.96 20.13
C TYR A 132 35.39 9.46 20.86
N GLN A 133 36.49 9.36 20.12
CA GLN A 133 37.82 9.03 20.66
C GLN A 133 38.86 10.01 20.11
N CYS A 134 39.72 10.50 21.00
CA CYS A 134 41.02 11.06 20.63
C CYS A 134 42.00 9.90 20.52
N ASP A 135 42.34 9.54 19.28
CA ASP A 135 43.15 8.36 18.97
C ASP A 135 44.64 8.59 19.23
N ILE A 136 45.33 7.57 19.70
CA ILE A 136 46.77 7.58 20.00
C ILE A 136 47.39 6.40 19.23
N HIS A 137 47.84 6.69 18.01
CA HIS A 137 48.17 5.66 17.01
C HIS A 137 49.61 5.81 16.52
N PRO A 138 50.38 4.72 16.33
CA PRO A 138 51.76 4.78 15.83
C PRO A 138 51.90 5.22 14.35
N ASN A 139 50.82 5.70 13.74
CA ASN A 139 50.80 6.23 12.37
C ASN A 139 50.48 7.72 12.45
N GLY A 140 51.39 8.56 11.96
CA GLY A 140 51.38 10.02 12.17
C GLY A 140 50.03 10.72 11.92
N PRO A 141 49.31 10.43 10.81
CA PRO A 141 48.01 11.04 10.49
C PRO A 141 46.86 10.64 11.44
N TYR A 142 47.03 9.58 12.23
CA TYR A 142 46.01 9.04 13.12
C TYR A 142 46.25 9.40 14.60
N CYS A 143 47.45 9.84 14.99
CA CYS A 143 47.69 10.32 16.35
C CYS A 143 47.05 11.70 16.57
N GLY A 144 46.17 11.81 17.57
CA GLY A 144 45.38 13.01 17.87
C GLY A 144 44.17 13.23 16.95
N MET A 145 43.79 12.25 16.11
CA MET A 145 42.61 12.34 15.24
C MET A 145 41.29 12.21 16.03
N LEU A 146 40.16 12.52 15.39
CA LEU A 146 38.84 12.13 15.90
C LEU A 146 38.36 10.84 15.21
N TYR A 147 38.24 9.78 16.00
CA TYR A 147 37.54 8.55 15.64
C TYR A 147 36.17 8.50 16.34
N ASP A 148 35.21 7.80 15.75
CA ASP A 148 33.86 7.56 16.28
C ASP A 148 33.64 6.05 16.38
N GLU A 149 34.08 5.48 17.52
CA GLU A 149 34.12 4.05 17.85
C GLU A 149 32.71 3.47 17.85
N GLY A 150 32.47 2.41 17.06
CA GLY A 150 31.13 1.85 16.85
C GLY A 150 30.13 2.83 16.22
N GLY A 151 30.64 3.88 15.57
CA GLY A 151 29.88 4.91 14.86
C GLY A 151 30.47 5.18 13.47
N ARG A 152 30.78 6.44 13.16
CA ARG A 152 31.21 6.88 11.81
C ARG A 152 32.67 6.55 11.45
N GLY A 153 33.45 5.94 12.34
CA GLY A 153 34.87 5.65 12.08
C GLY A 153 35.73 6.91 12.05
N ILE A 154 36.59 7.09 11.03
CA ILE A 154 37.51 8.25 10.95
C ILE A 154 36.73 9.53 10.57
N VAL A 155 36.38 10.34 11.57
CA VAL A 155 35.64 11.57 11.36
C VAL A 155 36.55 12.70 10.84
N CYS A 156 37.71 12.91 11.46
CA CYS A 156 38.67 13.96 11.09
C CYS A 156 40.09 13.51 11.42
N GLN A 157 40.99 13.47 10.44
CA GLN A 157 42.39 13.06 10.60
C GLN A 157 43.24 14.17 11.22
N ARG A 158 44.40 13.83 11.77
CA ARG A 158 45.35 14.81 12.29
C ARG A 158 45.76 15.79 11.19
N GLY A 159 45.72 17.08 11.49
CA GLY A 159 46.01 18.16 10.56
C GLY A 159 44.75 18.76 9.93
N GLU A 160 43.58 18.15 10.10
CA GLU A 160 42.33 18.61 9.47
C GLU A 160 41.49 19.52 10.37
N ARG A 161 40.80 20.49 9.76
CA ARG A 161 39.54 21.06 10.27
C ARG A 161 38.38 20.44 9.49
N CYS A 162 37.32 20.03 10.19
CA CYS A 162 36.16 19.36 9.60
C CYS A 162 34.84 20.06 9.98
N THR A 163 33.94 20.23 9.00
CA THR A 163 32.56 20.67 9.23
C THR A 163 31.60 19.62 8.69
N ILE A 164 30.71 19.13 9.54
CA ILE A 164 29.76 18.05 9.21
C ILE A 164 28.35 18.63 9.16
N ALA A 165 27.57 18.28 8.15
CA ALA A 165 26.19 18.72 7.99
C ALA A 165 25.21 17.79 8.72
N ALA A 166 23.95 18.22 8.83
CA ALA A 166 22.87 17.46 9.48
C ALA A 166 22.70 16.02 8.95
N ASN A 167 22.93 15.82 7.65
CA ASN A 167 22.85 14.54 6.97
C ASN A 167 24.13 13.68 7.05
N GLY A 168 25.16 14.12 7.79
CA GLY A 168 26.42 13.39 7.96
C GLY A 168 27.49 13.66 6.90
N SER A 169 27.19 14.41 5.82
CA SER A 169 28.20 14.80 4.85
C SER A 169 29.24 15.75 5.46
N SER A 170 30.53 15.55 5.15
CA SER A 170 31.63 16.30 5.77
C SER A 170 32.45 17.10 4.76
N LYS A 171 32.75 18.35 5.06
CA LYS A 171 33.78 19.16 4.40
C LYS A 171 35.05 19.18 5.26
N LYS A 172 36.22 18.93 4.66
CA LYS A 172 37.51 18.84 5.34
C LYS A 172 38.54 19.79 4.70
N GLU A 173 39.43 20.36 5.50
CA GLU A 173 40.54 21.23 5.04
C GLU A 173 41.80 20.98 5.89
N LYS A 174 43.01 21.02 5.28
CA LYS A 174 44.27 20.96 6.06
C LYS A 174 44.48 22.29 6.78
N ALA A 175 44.44 22.26 8.11
CA ALA A 175 44.45 23.43 8.99
C ALA A 175 45.60 23.42 10.01
N PHE A 176 46.19 22.27 10.31
CA PHE A 176 47.25 22.11 11.31
C PHE A 176 48.41 21.23 10.80
N ASP A 177 49.49 21.17 11.57
CA ASP A 177 50.63 20.30 11.26
C ASP A 177 50.29 18.81 11.47
N SER A 178 50.54 18.03 10.43
CA SER A 178 50.37 16.57 10.36
C SER A 178 51.69 15.84 10.17
N ASP A 179 52.79 16.56 9.91
CA ASP A 179 54.00 16.02 9.30
C ASP A 179 55.09 15.75 10.36
N SER A 180 54.97 16.32 11.56
CA SER A 180 55.80 15.99 12.73
C SER A 180 55.41 14.64 13.36
N GLN A 181 56.39 13.75 13.57
CA GLN A 181 56.16 12.49 14.30
C GLN A 181 56.02 12.72 15.81
N ILE A 182 55.17 11.92 16.45
CA ILE A 182 54.93 11.90 17.91
C ILE A 182 55.43 10.54 18.41
N ALA A 183 56.38 10.55 19.35
CA ALA A 183 57.02 9.34 19.87
C ALA A 183 56.19 8.78 21.04
N LEU A 184 55.31 7.81 20.75
CA LEU A 184 54.28 7.37 21.71
C LEU A 184 54.81 6.84 23.06
N ASP A 185 56.08 6.44 23.13
CA ASP A 185 56.74 5.98 24.36
C ASP A 185 57.24 7.11 25.28
N GLU A 186 57.20 8.36 24.80
CA GLU A 186 57.37 9.59 25.58
C GLU A 186 56.04 10.09 26.18
N TRP A 187 56.12 10.96 27.20
CA TRP A 187 54.93 11.52 27.87
C TRP A 187 54.39 12.74 27.12
N HIS A 188 53.14 12.65 26.64
CA HIS A 188 52.46 13.75 25.95
C HIS A 188 51.21 14.23 26.71
N GLU A 189 50.92 15.55 26.73
CA GLU A 189 49.64 16.09 27.21
C GLU A 189 48.60 16.07 26.07
N TYR A 190 47.61 15.19 26.19
CA TYR A 190 46.41 15.18 25.34
C TYR A 190 45.35 16.08 25.97
N ARG A 191 44.93 17.11 25.23
CA ARG A 191 43.89 18.06 25.65
C ARG A 191 42.71 17.95 24.69
N ILE A 192 41.53 17.69 25.24
CA ILE A 192 40.27 17.55 24.49
C ILE A 192 39.33 18.66 24.95
N VAL A 193 38.83 19.48 24.03
CA VAL A 193 37.84 20.53 24.29
C VAL A 193 36.57 20.20 23.52
N ALA A 194 35.52 19.81 24.24
CA ALA A 194 34.20 19.55 23.69
C ALA A 194 33.24 20.62 24.20
N LYS A 195 32.65 21.44 23.31
CA LYS A 195 31.68 22.47 23.68
C LYS A 195 30.59 22.63 22.61
N GLY A 196 29.34 22.37 22.95
CA GLY A 196 28.23 22.27 21.98
C GLY A 196 28.55 21.24 20.90
N ASN A 197 28.35 21.62 19.64
CA ASN A 197 28.78 20.84 18.47
C ASN A 197 30.28 20.93 18.11
N ARG A 198 31.11 21.69 18.84
CA ARG A 198 32.52 21.90 18.50
C ARG A 198 33.47 21.04 19.33
N LEU A 199 34.27 20.22 18.65
CA LEU A 199 35.24 19.29 19.23
C LEU A 199 36.66 19.66 18.75
N ARG A 200 37.62 19.75 19.67
CA ARG A 200 39.03 20.04 19.37
C ARG A 200 39.96 19.15 20.18
N HIS A 201 40.99 18.60 19.52
CA HIS A 201 42.08 17.90 20.19
C HIS A 201 43.38 18.69 20.05
N PHE A 202 44.25 18.57 21.05
CA PHE A 202 45.61 19.08 21.04
C PHE A 202 46.54 18.04 21.63
N VAL A 203 47.78 17.97 21.12
CA VAL A 203 48.88 17.19 21.68
C VAL A 203 50.04 18.15 21.97
N ASP A 204 50.50 18.20 23.22
CA ASP A 204 51.52 19.13 23.72
C ASP A 204 51.22 20.60 23.38
N GLY A 205 49.94 20.96 23.44
CA GLY A 205 49.43 22.30 23.11
C GLY A 205 49.22 22.58 21.62
N ASN A 206 49.74 21.75 20.72
CA ASN A 206 49.52 21.88 19.28
C ASN A 206 48.16 21.29 18.89
N ALA A 207 47.32 22.07 18.20
CA ALA A 207 46.02 21.60 17.72
C ALA A 207 46.19 20.49 16.69
N THR A 208 45.50 19.36 16.85
CA THR A 208 45.54 18.22 15.91
C THR A 208 44.26 18.11 15.08
N VAL A 209 43.09 18.44 15.64
CA VAL A 209 41.81 18.54 14.91
C VAL A 209 40.94 19.67 15.46
N ASP A 210 40.08 20.23 14.60
CA ASP A 210 39.03 21.21 14.95
C ASP A 210 37.76 20.90 14.15
N ILE A 211 36.67 20.60 14.84
CA ILE A 211 35.52 19.93 14.23
C ILE A 211 34.24 20.62 14.66
N THR A 212 33.42 21.01 13.70
CA THR A 212 32.02 21.43 13.93
C THR A 212 31.12 20.29 13.45
N ASP A 213 30.64 19.46 14.37
CA ASP A 213 29.83 18.29 14.05
C ASP A 213 28.34 18.66 14.01
N GLY A 214 27.79 18.94 12.83
CA GLY A 214 26.37 19.25 12.67
C GLY A 214 25.47 18.01 12.55
N PHE A 215 26.01 16.78 12.60
CA PHE A 215 25.25 15.55 12.38
C PHE A 215 24.06 15.41 13.35
N ARG A 216 22.91 14.95 12.84
CA ARG A 216 21.69 14.75 13.65
C ARG A 216 21.90 13.76 14.80
N GLY A 217 22.59 12.64 14.55
CA GLY A 217 22.86 11.58 15.55
C GLY A 217 24.13 11.77 16.40
N ARG A 218 24.63 13.01 16.54
CA ARG A 218 25.89 13.29 17.27
C ARG A 218 25.72 13.20 18.79
N LEU A 219 26.80 12.84 19.50
CA LEU A 219 26.77 12.74 20.96
C LEU A 219 27.05 14.11 21.62
N GLN A 220 26.06 14.67 22.32
CA GLN A 220 26.22 15.91 23.09
C GLN A 220 26.74 15.68 24.53
N SER A 221 26.58 14.47 25.08
CA SER A 221 27.13 14.09 26.37
C SER A 221 27.34 12.59 26.51
N GLY A 222 28.22 12.19 27.44
CA GLY A 222 28.49 10.78 27.71
C GLY A 222 29.72 10.54 28.57
N LEU A 223 30.18 9.30 28.57
CA LEU A 223 31.22 8.78 29.44
C LEU A 223 32.62 9.14 28.95
N ILE A 224 33.59 9.05 29.86
CA ILE A 224 35.02 9.15 29.59
C ILE A 224 35.66 7.78 29.85
N GLY A 225 36.54 7.33 28.97
CA GLY A 225 37.27 6.07 29.15
C GLY A 225 38.63 6.03 28.46
N LEU A 226 39.46 5.07 28.91
CA LEU A 226 40.83 4.85 28.42
C LEU A 226 40.88 3.47 27.74
N GLN A 227 41.28 3.43 26.47
CA GLN A 227 41.22 2.22 25.64
C GLN A 227 42.48 1.33 25.79
N LEU A 228 42.27 0.02 25.89
CA LEU A 228 43.22 -1.01 25.48
C LEU A 228 42.70 -1.64 24.19
N HIS A 229 43.48 -1.50 23.11
CA HIS A 229 43.10 -1.96 21.78
C HIS A 229 43.40 -3.45 21.58
N SER A 230 42.47 -4.19 20.97
CA SER A 230 42.72 -5.60 20.63
C SER A 230 43.69 -5.74 19.47
N GLY A 231 44.78 -6.48 19.66
CA GLY A 231 45.80 -6.61 18.64
C GLY A 231 47.14 -7.06 19.20
N ALA A 232 48.21 -6.37 18.80
CA ALA A 232 49.55 -6.60 19.33
C ALA A 232 49.62 -6.24 20.84
N PRO A 233 50.45 -6.95 21.64
CA PRO A 233 50.67 -6.62 23.04
C PRO A 233 51.07 -5.15 23.22
N MET A 234 50.41 -4.47 24.15
CA MET A 234 50.60 -3.05 24.43
C MET A 234 50.50 -2.77 25.92
N ARG A 235 51.09 -1.65 26.34
CA ARG A 235 50.97 -1.10 27.69
C ARG A 235 50.75 0.40 27.60
N ILE A 236 49.77 0.93 28.30
CA ILE A 236 49.54 2.36 28.46
C ILE A 236 49.93 2.79 29.86
N GLU A 237 50.47 4.00 29.99
CA GLU A 237 50.70 4.65 31.27
C GLU A 237 50.09 6.04 31.26
N VAL A 238 49.28 6.34 32.27
CA VAL A 238 48.43 7.54 32.34
C VAL A 238 48.59 8.24 33.68
N ARG A 239 48.66 9.57 33.67
CA ARG A 239 48.73 10.41 34.88
C ARG A 239 48.04 11.76 34.64
N ARG A 240 47.80 12.51 35.74
CA ARG A 240 47.21 13.87 35.70
C ARG A 240 45.94 13.96 34.84
N VAL A 241 44.99 13.05 35.09
CA VAL A 241 43.69 13.04 34.42
C VAL A 241 42.80 14.07 35.11
N ARG A 242 42.55 15.20 34.45
CA ARG A 242 41.82 16.34 35.03
C ARG A 242 40.82 16.92 34.04
N ILE A 243 39.66 17.30 34.54
CA ILE A 243 38.58 17.88 33.75
C ILE A 243 38.17 19.25 34.28
N ARG A 244 37.75 20.14 33.39
CA ARG A 244 37.11 21.40 33.69
C ARG A 244 35.80 21.47 32.93
N GLU A 245 34.69 21.54 33.64
CA GLU A 245 33.34 21.47 33.07
C GLU A 245 32.81 22.88 32.80
N PHE A 246 32.15 23.06 31.65
CA PHE A 246 31.59 24.35 31.21
C PHE A 246 30.06 24.40 31.27
N GLY A 247 29.42 23.34 31.78
CA GLY A 247 27.97 23.17 31.78
C GLY A 247 27.46 22.51 30.50
N LYS A 248 26.30 22.96 30.02
CA LYS A 248 25.59 22.40 28.86
C LYS A 248 25.20 23.51 27.89
N THR A 249 25.93 23.63 26.77
CA THR A 249 25.49 24.39 25.60
C THR A 249 24.50 23.52 24.82
N LEU A 250 23.23 23.90 24.80
CA LEU A 250 22.25 23.37 23.84
C LEU A 250 22.38 24.15 22.54
N ASP A 251 22.70 23.47 21.44
CA ASP A 251 22.72 24.11 20.12
C ASP A 251 21.28 24.43 19.67
N GLU A 252 20.99 25.71 19.40
CA GLU A 252 19.68 26.16 18.91
C GLU A 252 19.24 25.35 17.67
N GLY A 253 18.01 24.84 17.72
CA GLY A 253 17.40 24.13 16.59
C GLY A 253 17.84 22.68 16.39
N THR A 254 18.47 22.03 17.38
CA THR A 254 18.72 20.58 17.33
C THR A 254 17.76 19.78 18.20
N THR A 255 16.99 18.92 17.53
CA THR A 255 15.94 18.07 18.09
C THR A 255 16.55 16.89 18.84
N PRO A 256 16.22 16.67 20.13
CA PRO A 256 16.56 15.45 20.85
C PRO A 256 16.13 14.19 20.07
N VAL A 257 17.06 13.25 19.89
CA VAL A 257 16.79 11.98 19.22
C VAL A 257 16.37 10.95 20.27
N PRO A 258 15.23 10.25 20.09
CA PRO A 258 14.82 9.17 20.99
C PRO A 258 15.84 8.03 21.05
N GLU A 259 16.19 7.64 22.27
CA GLU A 259 16.99 6.47 22.59
C GLU A 259 16.06 5.34 23.06
N TRP A 260 16.34 4.10 22.64
CA TRP A 260 15.69 2.93 23.21
C TRP A 260 16.25 2.68 24.62
N ILE A 261 15.36 2.66 25.61
CA ILE A 261 15.68 2.55 27.03
C ILE A 261 15.14 1.24 27.65
N TRP A 262 15.97 0.61 28.49
CA TRP A 262 15.64 -0.56 29.32
C TRP A 262 16.08 -0.30 30.75
N LEU A 263 15.38 -0.88 31.74
CA LEU A 263 15.75 -0.68 33.15
C LEU A 263 17.17 -1.21 33.47
N ASP A 264 17.45 -2.47 33.16
CA ASP A 264 18.73 -3.15 33.41
C ASP A 264 18.88 -4.41 32.52
N ALA A 265 19.72 -5.36 32.93
CA ALA A 265 19.94 -6.61 32.19
C ALA A 265 18.68 -7.49 32.13
N ALA A 266 18.43 -8.06 30.95
CA ALA A 266 17.18 -8.70 30.59
C ALA A 266 16.69 -9.80 31.56
N LYS A 267 15.39 -9.74 31.85
CA LYS A 267 14.58 -10.89 32.30
C LYS A 267 13.66 -11.32 31.16
N ASN A 268 13.26 -12.58 31.15
CA ASN A 268 12.15 -13.02 30.30
C ASN A 268 10.83 -12.53 30.93
N ASP A 269 9.83 -12.28 30.08
CA ASP A 269 8.48 -11.89 30.48
C ASP A 269 8.46 -10.59 31.33
N ASP A 270 9.33 -9.64 30.99
CA ASP A 270 9.60 -8.46 31.81
C ASP A 270 8.46 -7.43 31.72
N VAL A 271 8.20 -6.74 32.83
CA VAL A 271 7.24 -5.64 32.92
C VAL A 271 7.93 -4.47 33.61
N VAL A 272 8.06 -3.35 32.89
CA VAL A 272 8.79 -2.17 33.36
C VAL A 272 7.88 -0.96 33.31
N TYR A 273 7.87 -0.20 34.40
CA TYR A 273 7.12 1.03 34.57
C TYR A 273 8.08 2.20 34.37
N PHE A 274 7.85 2.99 33.33
CA PHE A 274 8.63 4.16 32.96
C PHE A 274 7.86 5.44 33.28
N ARG A 275 8.56 6.49 33.69
CA ARG A 275 7.98 7.78 34.06
C ARG A 275 8.88 8.94 33.62
N LYS A 276 8.25 10.01 33.10
CA LYS A 276 8.92 11.23 32.67
C LYS A 276 8.09 12.47 32.99
N ALA A 277 8.60 13.29 33.89
CA ALA A 277 8.14 14.67 34.08
C ALA A 277 8.68 15.58 32.97
N PHE A 278 7.85 16.51 32.51
CA PHE A 278 8.20 17.55 31.54
C PHE A 278 7.36 18.81 31.77
N GLU A 279 7.79 19.95 31.23
CA GLU A 279 7.13 21.25 31.45
C GLU A 279 6.70 21.87 30.12
N ALA A 280 5.42 22.26 30.04
CA ALA A 280 4.84 22.97 28.91
C ALA A 280 4.89 24.49 29.18
N ASP A 281 5.72 25.19 28.42
CA ASP A 281 5.85 26.65 28.46
C ASP A 281 4.67 27.33 27.76
N GLY A 282 3.50 27.37 28.40
CA GLY A 282 2.28 27.91 27.77
C GLY A 282 1.52 26.89 26.91
N GLU A 283 0.32 27.30 26.46
CA GLU A 283 -0.58 26.43 25.68
C GLU A 283 0.12 25.93 24.41
N SER A 284 0.23 24.61 24.29
CA SER A 284 0.96 23.93 23.22
C SER A 284 0.17 22.70 22.76
N ASP A 285 0.14 22.44 21.46
CA ASP A 285 -0.39 21.19 20.91
C ASP A 285 0.65 20.07 21.14
N VAL A 286 0.25 18.92 21.67
CA VAL A 286 1.20 17.89 22.13
C VAL A 286 0.92 16.52 21.52
N ASP A 287 1.85 16.03 20.69
CA ASP A 287 1.77 14.70 20.09
C ASP A 287 2.83 13.74 20.66
N LEU A 288 2.42 12.51 21.00
CA LEU A 288 3.29 11.41 21.41
C LEU A 288 3.53 10.48 20.23
N THR A 289 4.79 10.10 19.99
CA THR A 289 5.15 8.88 19.24
C THR A 289 5.77 7.87 20.22
N ILE A 290 5.40 6.60 20.12
CA ILE A 290 5.86 5.55 21.05
C ILE A 290 5.94 4.17 20.38
N ALA A 291 6.98 3.41 20.72
CA ALA A 291 7.08 1.98 20.40
C ALA A 291 7.68 1.20 21.59
N CYS A 292 7.31 -0.07 21.70
CA CYS A 292 7.67 -0.95 22.81
C CYS A 292 7.78 -2.38 22.26
N ASP A 293 8.68 -3.22 22.79
CA ASP A 293 9.00 -4.53 22.22
C ASP A 293 7.77 -5.42 21.94
N ASN A 294 6.81 -5.52 22.86
CA ASN A 294 5.46 -6.00 22.53
C ASN A 294 4.41 -4.96 22.91
N ALA A 295 4.06 -4.85 24.19
CA ALA A 295 2.90 -4.07 24.59
C ALA A 295 3.25 -2.95 25.57
N SER A 296 2.71 -1.77 25.30
CA SER A 296 2.73 -0.62 26.21
C SER A 296 1.32 -0.16 26.57
N GLU A 297 1.15 0.38 27.77
CA GLU A 297 -0.03 1.17 28.17
C GLU A 297 0.46 2.54 28.62
N VAL A 298 -0.07 3.61 28.00
CA VAL A 298 0.37 4.98 28.21
C VAL A 298 -0.66 5.79 28.98
N TYR A 299 -0.17 6.66 29.85
CA TYR A 299 -0.96 7.58 30.65
C TYR A 299 -0.30 8.96 30.63
N LEU A 300 -1.12 10.01 30.49
CA LEU A 300 -0.71 11.40 30.70
C LEU A 300 -1.50 11.95 31.89
N ASP A 301 -0.81 12.46 32.91
CA ASP A 301 -1.39 13.00 34.14
C ASP A 301 -2.45 12.09 34.79
N GLY A 302 -2.21 10.77 34.76
CA GLY A 302 -3.12 9.75 35.28
C GLY A 302 -4.19 9.24 34.31
N LYS A 303 -4.48 9.95 33.22
CA LYS A 303 -5.48 9.51 32.22
C LYS A 303 -4.83 8.55 31.22
N LYS A 304 -5.36 7.32 31.10
CA LYS A 304 -4.94 6.35 30.08
C LYS A 304 -5.28 6.87 28.68
N THR A 305 -4.35 6.76 27.74
CA THR A 305 -4.48 7.39 26.40
C THR A 305 -4.33 6.42 25.24
N VAL A 306 -3.20 5.70 25.15
CA VAL A 306 -2.89 4.80 24.03
C VAL A 306 -2.25 3.49 24.51
N SER A 307 -2.31 2.44 23.69
CA SER A 307 -1.61 1.17 23.93
C SER A 307 -1.07 0.57 22.65
N THR A 308 0.15 0.04 22.68
CA THR A 308 0.77 -0.73 21.57
C THR A 308 0.67 -2.23 21.79
N ARG A 309 0.88 -3.04 20.73
CA ARG A 309 0.96 -4.51 20.82
C ARG A 309 2.11 -5.14 20.03
N ASP A 310 2.77 -4.38 19.17
CA ASP A 310 3.96 -4.78 18.43
C ASP A 310 4.89 -3.56 18.32
N TRP A 311 6.22 -3.77 18.34
CA TRP A 311 7.21 -2.73 18.07
C TRP A 311 7.18 -2.28 16.60
N ALA A 312 6.74 -3.16 15.69
CA ALA A 312 6.62 -2.88 14.26
C ALA A 312 5.43 -1.97 13.92
N GLU A 313 4.50 -1.79 14.88
CA GLU A 313 3.33 -0.91 14.79
C GLU A 313 3.49 0.26 15.79
N PRO A 314 4.43 1.21 15.58
CA PRO A 314 4.62 2.36 16.46
C PRO A 314 3.35 3.21 16.54
N ALA A 315 2.85 3.45 17.75
CA ALA A 315 1.66 4.27 17.95
C ALA A 315 2.01 5.75 17.94
N ARG A 316 1.09 6.55 17.40
CA ARG A 316 1.08 8.01 17.57
C ARG A 316 -0.25 8.43 18.17
N HIS A 317 -0.21 9.38 19.10
CA HIS A 317 -1.39 9.88 19.78
C HIS A 317 -1.27 11.41 19.91
N ASP A 318 -2.32 12.12 19.52
CA ASP A 318 -2.45 13.56 19.71
C ASP A 318 -3.20 13.79 21.02
N PHE A 319 -2.56 14.44 22.00
CA PHE A 319 -3.21 14.83 23.25
C PHE A 319 -4.00 16.13 23.12
N GLY A 320 -3.95 16.79 21.95
CA GLY A 320 -4.45 18.14 21.77
C GLY A 320 -3.64 19.16 22.56
N LYS A 321 -4.33 20.18 23.08
CA LYS A 321 -3.71 21.29 23.82
C LYS A 321 -3.48 20.95 25.28
N LEU A 322 -2.23 21.03 25.73
CA LEU A 322 -1.89 21.06 27.15
C LEU A 322 -1.77 22.50 27.67
N ALA A 323 -2.12 22.68 28.95
CA ALA A 323 -1.98 23.94 29.66
C ALA A 323 -0.51 24.27 29.96
N ALA A 324 -0.25 25.48 30.46
CA ALA A 324 1.07 25.82 30.97
C ALA A 324 1.36 25.10 32.30
N GLY A 325 2.52 24.45 32.43
CA GLY A 325 2.96 23.87 33.70
C GLY A 325 3.63 22.51 33.57
N LEU A 326 3.78 21.84 34.72
CA LEU A 326 4.36 20.51 34.84
C LEU A 326 3.33 19.45 34.39
N HIS A 327 3.79 18.46 33.65
CA HIS A 327 3.04 17.30 33.18
C HIS A 327 3.87 16.02 33.36
N VAL A 328 3.22 14.86 33.46
CA VAL A 328 3.89 13.56 33.60
C VAL A 328 3.35 12.54 32.61
N LEU A 329 4.24 12.04 31.76
CA LEU A 329 4.01 10.84 30.98
C LEU A 329 4.43 9.60 31.78
N SER A 330 3.52 8.63 31.87
CA SER A 330 3.73 7.35 32.55
C SER A 330 3.44 6.20 31.59
N VAL A 331 4.29 5.18 31.55
CA VAL A 331 4.18 4.06 30.60
C VAL A 331 4.42 2.74 31.31
N ARG A 332 3.48 1.80 31.20
CA ARG A 332 3.69 0.38 31.55
C ARG A 332 4.12 -0.36 30.28
N ALA A 333 5.36 -0.78 30.19
CA ALA A 333 5.92 -1.56 29.10
C ALA A 333 5.99 -3.06 29.46
N SER A 334 5.84 -3.94 28.47
CA SER A 334 5.90 -5.39 28.63
C SER A 334 6.40 -6.11 27.37
N ASN A 335 7.12 -7.21 27.56
CA ASN A 335 7.68 -8.07 26.50
C ASN A 335 7.53 -9.54 26.91
N GLU A 336 6.91 -10.36 26.06
CA GLU A 336 6.76 -11.82 26.24
C GLU A 336 8.00 -12.53 25.68
N GLY A 337 8.70 -13.31 26.51
CA GLY A 337 9.93 -13.99 26.14
C GLY A 337 11.19 -13.11 26.11
N GLY A 338 11.11 -11.82 26.47
CA GLY A 338 12.26 -10.90 26.45
C GLY A 338 12.15 -9.69 27.41
N PRO A 339 13.13 -8.77 27.36
CA PRO A 339 13.16 -7.56 28.19
C PRO A 339 12.28 -6.44 27.63
N ALA A 340 11.52 -5.74 28.48
CA ALA A 340 10.65 -4.65 28.03
C ALA A 340 11.43 -3.37 27.72
N GLY A 341 11.71 -3.13 26.44
CA GLY A 341 12.30 -1.89 25.92
C GLY A 341 11.25 -0.87 25.52
N LEU A 342 11.60 0.40 25.68
CA LEU A 342 10.75 1.54 25.32
C LEU A 342 11.52 2.55 24.46
N ILE A 343 10.88 3.08 23.42
CA ILE A 343 11.29 4.31 22.74
C ILE A 343 10.08 5.23 22.63
N ALA A 344 10.23 6.49 23.02
CA ALA A 344 9.14 7.44 23.15
C ALA A 344 9.58 8.87 22.85
N ALA A 345 8.65 9.71 22.40
CA ALA A 345 8.92 11.11 22.18
C ALA A 345 7.64 11.94 22.27
N ILE A 346 7.68 12.98 23.10
CA ILE A 346 6.62 13.97 23.23
C ILE A 346 7.03 15.19 22.40
N ALA A 347 6.22 15.59 21.44
CA ALA A 347 6.44 16.75 20.60
C ALA A 347 5.46 17.87 20.97
N MET A 348 5.96 18.93 21.60
CA MET A 348 5.18 20.10 21.97
C MET A 348 5.32 21.18 20.89
N ARG A 349 4.22 21.57 20.25
CA ARG A 349 4.15 22.49 19.11
C ARG A 349 3.52 23.81 19.51
N LYS A 350 4.19 24.90 19.15
CA LYS A 350 3.65 26.26 19.17
C LYS A 350 3.57 26.79 17.74
N LYS A 351 2.52 27.56 17.44
CA LYS A 351 2.26 28.08 16.09
C LYS A 351 3.47 28.87 15.54
N GLY A 352 4.00 28.44 14.39
CA GLY A 352 5.13 29.07 13.73
C GLY A 352 6.51 28.77 14.34
N MET A 353 6.60 27.91 15.35
CA MET A 353 7.86 27.48 15.98
C MET A 353 8.16 26.01 15.65
N ARG A 354 9.43 25.61 15.75
CA ARG A 354 9.79 24.18 15.72
C ARG A 354 9.25 23.46 16.96
N PRO A 355 8.88 22.17 16.85
CA PRO A 355 8.48 21.39 18.02
C PRO A 355 9.61 21.29 19.05
N VAL A 356 9.27 21.43 20.33
CA VAL A 356 10.14 21.08 21.45
C VAL A 356 9.92 19.61 21.77
N ILE A 357 10.97 18.79 21.68
CA ILE A 357 10.88 17.33 21.88
C ILE A 357 11.39 16.92 23.26
N VAL A 358 10.59 16.13 23.97
CA VAL A 358 11.01 15.35 25.14
C VAL A 358 11.19 13.90 24.68
N ALA A 359 12.43 13.51 24.43
CA ALA A 359 12.80 12.19 23.95
C ALA A 359 12.95 11.16 25.10
N SER A 360 12.80 9.87 24.80
CA SER A 360 13.25 8.78 25.65
C SER A 360 14.77 8.78 25.75
N ASP A 361 15.30 8.81 26.97
CA ASP A 361 16.73 8.83 27.27
C ASP A 361 16.99 8.37 28.72
N PRO A 362 18.26 8.18 29.12
CA PRO A 362 18.65 7.94 30.52
C PRO A 362 18.41 9.11 31.49
N THR A 363 17.48 10.02 31.22
CA THR A 363 16.93 10.98 32.21
C THR A 363 15.46 10.66 32.56
N TRP A 364 14.95 9.53 32.08
CA TRP A 364 13.69 8.94 32.52
C TRP A 364 13.87 8.17 33.82
N LYS A 365 12.76 7.85 34.48
CA LYS A 365 12.72 6.99 35.67
C LYS A 365 12.09 5.66 35.33
N ALA A 366 12.61 4.56 35.89
CA ALA A 366 12.14 3.22 35.63
C ALA A 366 12.16 2.31 36.88
N THR A 367 11.21 1.37 36.94
CA THR A 367 11.11 0.33 37.99
C THR A 367 10.34 -0.91 37.47
N ARG A 368 10.36 -2.02 38.21
CA ARG A 368 9.51 -3.22 37.96
C ARG A 368 8.33 -3.34 38.92
N GLU A 369 8.21 -2.41 39.86
CA GLU A 369 7.08 -2.34 40.79
C GLU A 369 6.10 -1.27 40.31
N ALA A 370 4.81 -1.42 40.62
CA ALA A 370 3.80 -0.38 40.42
C ALA A 370 3.33 0.15 41.77
N PRO A 371 4.04 1.12 42.39
CA PRO A 371 3.60 1.76 43.63
C PRO A 371 2.21 2.37 43.47
N GLU A 372 1.42 2.40 44.55
CA GLU A 372 0.13 3.09 44.53
C GLU A 372 0.33 4.59 44.21
N GLY A 373 -0.49 5.14 43.32
CA GLY A 373 -0.40 6.54 42.90
C GLY A 373 0.68 6.88 41.86
N TRP A 374 1.48 5.93 41.37
CA TRP A 374 2.62 6.17 40.44
C TRP A 374 2.29 6.90 39.13
N LEU A 375 1.01 6.97 38.76
CA LEU A 375 0.51 7.67 37.57
C LEU A 375 0.28 9.18 37.78
N GLY A 376 0.17 9.64 39.04
CA GLY A 376 -0.19 11.02 39.37
C GLY A 376 0.99 11.99 39.32
N ILE A 377 0.72 13.27 39.07
CA ILE A 377 1.76 14.31 38.97
C ILE A 377 2.58 14.46 40.27
N ASP A 378 1.93 14.38 41.43
CA ASP A 378 2.55 14.58 42.75
C ASP A 378 3.39 13.38 43.27
N PHE A 379 3.53 12.31 42.49
CA PHE A 379 4.27 11.11 42.90
C PHE A 379 5.80 11.31 42.84
N ASP A 380 6.48 10.99 43.95
CA ASP A 380 7.93 11.04 44.10
C ASP A 380 8.62 9.80 43.48
N ASP A 381 9.25 10.00 42.32
CA ASP A 381 10.05 8.99 41.61
C ASP A 381 11.57 9.11 41.85
N THR A 382 12.01 9.87 42.86
CA THR A 382 13.45 10.05 43.15
C THR A 382 14.16 8.73 43.48
N GLN A 383 13.46 7.78 44.11
CA GLN A 383 13.95 6.44 44.42
C GLN A 383 13.97 5.49 43.21
N TRP A 384 13.40 5.88 42.06
CA TRP A 384 13.37 5.03 40.87
C TRP A 384 14.72 5.04 40.16
N SER A 385 15.06 3.89 39.58
CA SER A 385 16.31 3.69 38.85
C SER A 385 16.30 4.48 37.54
N THR A 386 17.51 4.81 37.09
CA THR A 386 17.74 5.43 35.78
C THR A 386 17.94 4.31 34.74
N PRO A 387 17.16 4.27 33.63
CA PRO A 387 17.28 3.20 32.64
C PRO A 387 18.52 3.37 31.76
N LEU A 388 19.03 2.25 31.26
CA LEU A 388 20.12 2.16 30.29
C LEU A 388 19.61 2.44 28.88
N SER A 389 20.39 3.22 28.13
CA SER A 389 20.23 3.40 26.68
C SER A 389 21.09 2.36 25.96
N LEU A 390 20.45 1.46 25.19
CA LEU A 390 21.15 0.39 24.48
C LEU A 390 21.13 0.58 22.95
N ALA A 391 20.22 1.39 22.40
CA ALA A 391 20.19 1.73 20.98
C ALA A 391 19.65 3.16 20.74
N MET A 392 20.06 3.77 19.63
CA MET A 392 19.46 5.02 19.12
C MET A 392 18.26 4.68 18.23
N LEU A 393 17.40 5.66 17.96
CA LEU A 393 16.46 5.61 16.84
C LEU A 393 17.16 5.17 15.53
N GLY A 394 16.64 4.14 14.87
CA GLY A 394 17.23 3.54 13.67
C GLY A 394 18.44 2.62 13.91
N GLY A 395 18.74 2.27 15.16
CA GLY A 395 19.73 1.25 15.52
C GLY A 395 19.11 0.05 16.24
N GLY A 396 19.78 -1.10 16.18
CA GLY A 396 19.31 -2.37 16.75
C GLY A 396 18.64 -3.27 15.71
N VAL A 397 17.69 -4.11 16.14
CA VAL A 397 16.91 -5.00 15.26
C VAL A 397 15.59 -4.38 14.77
N TRP A 398 15.26 -3.19 15.29
CA TRP A 398 13.98 -2.50 15.05
C TRP A 398 14.14 -1.50 13.88
N GLY A 399 13.57 -1.84 12.71
CA GLY A 399 13.89 -1.21 11.42
C GLY A 399 13.18 0.12 11.08
N ASP A 400 13.25 0.48 9.79
CA ASP A 400 12.85 1.79 9.23
C ASP A 400 11.46 2.29 9.61
N ALA A 401 10.49 1.40 9.85
CA ALA A 401 9.13 1.76 10.26
C ALA A 401 9.10 2.57 11.57
N VAL A 402 9.93 2.18 12.55
CA VAL A 402 10.08 2.91 13.81
C VAL A 402 10.73 4.27 13.54
N THR A 403 11.85 4.29 12.81
CA THR A 403 12.56 5.52 12.41
C THR A 403 11.64 6.54 11.73
N ALA A 404 10.77 6.07 10.83
CA ALA A 404 9.82 6.92 10.10
C ALA A 404 8.69 7.48 10.98
N ALA A 405 8.32 6.81 12.08
CA ALA A 405 7.29 7.31 13.01
C ALA A 405 7.77 8.54 13.80
N PHE A 406 9.06 8.56 14.17
CA PHE A 406 9.69 9.64 14.95
C PHE A 406 10.21 10.82 14.09
N ASP A 407 9.64 11.02 12.90
CA ASP A 407 9.92 12.15 12.01
C ASP A 407 9.13 13.41 12.43
N PHE A 408 9.68 14.14 13.41
CA PHE A 408 9.03 15.34 13.99
C PHE A 408 8.94 16.54 13.06
N ASP A 409 9.75 16.56 11.99
CA ASP A 409 9.74 17.59 10.95
C ASP A 409 8.51 17.45 10.01
N ARG A 410 7.71 16.37 10.14
CA ARG A 410 6.44 16.24 9.43
C ARG A 410 5.48 17.37 9.80
N PRO A 411 4.90 18.07 8.82
CA PRO A 411 3.87 19.05 9.10
C PRO A 411 2.63 18.35 9.67
N SER A 412 2.02 18.92 10.72
CA SER A 412 0.69 18.52 11.21
C SER A 412 -0.44 19.01 10.29
N GLU A 413 -0.14 20.03 9.47
CA GLU A 413 -1.06 20.71 8.58
C GLU A 413 -0.34 21.10 7.28
N VAL A 414 -0.96 20.85 6.12
CA VAL A 414 -0.45 21.32 4.82
C VAL A 414 -1.28 22.51 4.39
N VAL A 415 -0.63 23.68 4.24
CA VAL A 415 -1.26 24.90 3.70
C VAL A 415 -0.65 25.20 2.33
N ALA A 416 -1.49 25.39 1.32
CA ALA A 416 -1.08 25.73 -0.05
C ALA A 416 -2.06 26.68 -0.73
N ASP A 417 -1.54 27.63 -1.50
CA ASP A 417 -2.36 28.47 -2.37
C ASP A 417 -2.58 27.80 -3.74
N SER A 418 -3.78 27.97 -4.29
CA SER A 418 -4.19 27.45 -5.58
C SER A 418 -3.34 27.99 -6.72
N ARG A 419 -2.94 27.10 -7.63
CA ARG A 419 -2.18 27.43 -8.85
C ARG A 419 -2.84 26.81 -10.08
N PRO A 420 -2.60 27.32 -11.31
CA PRO A 420 -3.02 26.66 -12.54
C PRO A 420 -2.57 25.18 -12.58
N ALA A 421 -3.44 24.32 -13.12
CA ALA A 421 -3.17 22.91 -13.33
C ALA A 421 -2.67 22.64 -14.76
N ASP A 422 -1.47 23.11 -15.09
CA ASP A 422 -0.85 22.95 -16.42
C ASP A 422 -0.66 21.47 -16.84
N ASP A 423 -0.72 20.56 -15.85
CA ASP A 423 -0.68 19.11 -15.97
C ASP A 423 -2.03 18.46 -16.35
N LEU A 424 -3.12 19.21 -16.32
CA LEU A 424 -4.49 18.75 -16.60
C LEU A 424 -5.11 19.51 -17.77
N ARG A 425 -5.41 18.82 -18.85
CA ARG A 425 -6.15 19.37 -19.99
C ARG A 425 -7.65 19.27 -19.72
N VAL A 426 -8.37 20.37 -19.94
CA VAL A 426 -9.84 20.50 -19.81
C VAL A 426 -10.42 21.13 -21.10
N PRO A 427 -11.75 21.12 -21.32
CA PRO A 427 -12.35 21.70 -22.52
C PRO A 427 -12.25 23.23 -22.53
N SER A 428 -12.42 23.84 -23.70
CA SER A 428 -12.46 25.32 -23.82
C SER A 428 -13.54 25.92 -22.91
N GLY A 429 -13.23 27.03 -22.25
CA GLY A 429 -14.10 27.69 -21.26
C GLY A 429 -13.96 27.17 -19.83
N PHE A 430 -13.44 25.96 -19.64
CA PHE A 430 -13.13 25.44 -18.30
C PHE A 430 -11.75 25.90 -17.82
N VAL A 431 -11.65 26.09 -16.50
CA VAL A 431 -10.42 26.42 -15.77
C VAL A 431 -10.15 25.32 -14.76
N ALA A 432 -8.93 24.78 -14.79
CA ALA A 432 -8.43 23.80 -13.83
C ALA A 432 -7.38 24.43 -12.90
N GLU A 433 -7.62 24.32 -11.60
CA GLU A 433 -6.73 24.76 -10.53
C GLU A 433 -6.24 23.53 -9.76
N ARG A 434 -4.96 23.46 -9.44
CA ARG A 434 -4.41 22.53 -8.46
C ARG A 434 -4.38 23.25 -7.11
N LEU A 435 -5.16 22.75 -6.17
CA LEU A 435 -5.37 23.34 -4.85
C LEU A 435 -4.23 23.01 -3.89
N VAL A 436 -3.82 21.74 -3.84
CA VAL A 436 -2.74 21.27 -2.98
C VAL A 436 -2.07 20.03 -3.56
N THR A 437 -0.80 19.84 -3.22
CA THR A 437 -0.04 18.60 -3.45
C THR A 437 0.27 17.99 -2.09
N ILE A 438 -0.11 16.73 -1.90
CA ILE A 438 -0.08 16.05 -0.61
C ILE A 438 1.30 15.41 -0.41
N PRO A 439 2.02 15.71 0.68
CA PRO A 439 3.29 15.04 1.00
C PRO A 439 3.07 13.53 1.19
N LYS A 440 4.04 12.69 0.79
CA LYS A 440 3.96 11.22 0.97
C LYS A 440 3.68 10.78 2.42
N SER A 441 4.01 11.62 3.43
CA SER A 441 3.71 11.39 4.85
C SER A 441 2.22 11.49 5.23
N PHE A 442 1.37 12.04 4.34
CA PHE A 442 -0.08 12.10 4.47
C PHE A 442 -0.79 10.98 3.67
N GLY A 443 0.00 10.02 3.16
CA GLY A 443 -0.50 8.84 2.46
C GLY A 443 -0.81 9.07 0.97
N SER A 444 -1.59 8.15 0.41
CA SER A 444 -2.03 8.12 -0.97
C SER A 444 -3.54 7.93 -0.98
N TRP A 445 -4.26 9.00 -1.27
CA TRP A 445 -5.71 9.10 -1.08
C TRP A 445 -6.48 8.34 -2.15
N VAL A 446 -7.60 7.74 -1.75
CA VAL A 446 -8.43 6.84 -2.59
C VAL A 446 -9.93 7.09 -2.49
N ALA A 447 -10.38 7.94 -1.57
CA ALA A 447 -11.78 8.32 -1.39
C ALA A 447 -11.91 9.78 -0.96
N PHE A 448 -13.02 10.44 -1.32
CA PHE A 448 -13.22 11.88 -1.19
C PHE A 448 -14.71 12.23 -1.00
N ALA A 449 -15.02 13.08 -0.02
CA ALA A 449 -16.38 13.52 0.27
C ALA A 449 -16.47 15.03 0.48
N SER A 450 -17.54 15.64 -0.03
CA SER A 450 -17.90 17.03 0.29
C SER A 450 -18.62 17.10 1.63
N ALA A 451 -18.24 18.05 2.49
CA ALA A 451 -18.95 18.36 3.74
C ALA A 451 -19.72 19.70 3.67
N GLY A 452 -19.68 20.38 2.52
CA GLY A 452 -20.27 21.71 2.33
C GLY A 452 -19.32 22.86 2.66
N ALA A 453 -19.71 24.09 2.31
CA ALA A 453 -18.99 25.34 2.61
C ALA A 453 -17.50 25.44 2.19
N GLY A 454 -16.99 24.52 1.36
CA GLY A 454 -15.57 24.45 0.99
C GLY A 454 -14.75 23.47 1.85
N THR A 455 -15.39 22.74 2.77
CA THR A 455 -14.79 21.65 3.55
C THR A 455 -15.05 20.30 2.86
N PHE A 456 -14.03 19.47 2.84
CA PHE A 456 -14.03 18.11 2.28
C PHE A 456 -13.30 17.15 3.21
N TYR A 457 -13.56 15.85 3.05
CA TYR A 457 -12.81 14.77 3.69
C TYR A 457 -12.16 13.89 2.63
N ALA A 458 -10.96 13.38 2.90
CA ALA A 458 -10.28 12.38 2.09
C ALA A 458 -9.74 11.25 2.97
N SER A 459 -9.70 10.02 2.45
CA SER A 459 -9.04 8.89 3.13
C SER A 459 -7.82 8.41 2.36
N ASP A 460 -6.73 8.21 3.09
CA ASP A 460 -5.57 7.45 2.63
C ASP A 460 -5.90 5.96 2.50
N GLN A 461 -5.33 5.32 1.48
CA GLN A 461 -5.46 3.88 1.22
C GLN A 461 -5.07 2.99 2.41
N ARG A 462 -4.31 3.51 3.38
CA ARG A 462 -3.79 2.74 4.52
C ARG A 462 -4.24 3.26 5.90
N ALA A 463 -3.84 4.47 6.30
CA ALA A 463 -3.76 4.83 7.73
C ALA A 463 -4.16 6.28 8.09
N GLY A 464 -5.15 6.86 7.41
CA GLY A 464 -5.73 8.13 7.88
C GLY A 464 -6.99 8.61 7.18
N LEU A 465 -7.73 9.44 7.92
CA LEU A 465 -8.76 10.35 7.44
C LEU A 465 -8.24 11.79 7.58
N TYR A 466 -8.50 12.60 6.56
CA TYR A 466 -8.03 13.98 6.46
C TYR A 466 -9.18 14.92 6.14
N ARG A 467 -9.21 16.08 6.79
CA ARG A 467 -10.08 17.22 6.45
C ARG A 467 -9.31 18.21 5.61
N ILE A 468 -10.02 18.78 4.64
CA ILE A 468 -9.50 19.73 3.66
C ILE A 468 -10.43 20.94 3.67
N ASP A 469 -9.95 22.09 4.10
CA ASP A 469 -10.69 23.36 4.09
C ASP A 469 -10.16 24.26 2.97
N VAL A 470 -11.03 24.66 2.03
CA VAL A 470 -10.70 25.53 0.89
C VAL A 470 -11.32 26.91 1.09
N VAL A 471 -10.49 27.89 1.46
CA VAL A 471 -10.93 29.27 1.74
C VAL A 471 -10.62 30.17 0.54
N HIS A 472 -11.61 30.93 0.08
CA HIS A 472 -11.44 31.90 -1.01
C HIS A 472 -11.08 33.28 -0.44
N GLY A 473 -9.86 33.74 -0.70
CA GLY A 473 -9.35 35.06 -0.33
C GLY A 473 -9.20 35.99 -1.52
N ALA A 474 -8.78 37.24 -1.27
CA ALA A 474 -8.61 38.26 -2.32
C ALA A 474 -7.51 37.96 -3.35
N SER A 475 -6.60 37.03 -3.04
CA SER A 475 -5.45 36.63 -3.88
C SER A 475 -5.59 35.25 -4.52
N GLY A 476 -6.70 34.54 -4.32
CA GLY A 476 -6.90 33.16 -4.77
C GLY A 476 -7.53 32.28 -3.70
N ARG A 477 -7.40 30.95 -3.84
CA ARG A 477 -7.88 29.98 -2.85
C ARG A 477 -6.72 29.44 -2.02
N THR A 478 -6.82 29.52 -0.70
CA THR A 478 -5.89 28.86 0.22
C THR A 478 -6.52 27.55 0.70
N THR A 479 -5.80 26.45 0.55
CA THR A 479 -6.23 25.10 0.92
C THR A 479 -5.44 24.64 2.14
N THR A 480 -6.16 24.17 3.15
CA THR A 480 -5.59 23.67 4.41
C THR A 480 -5.97 22.20 4.58
N VAL A 481 -4.99 21.33 4.81
CA VAL A 481 -5.19 19.88 5.01
C VAL A 481 -4.73 19.49 6.41
N ARG A 482 -5.58 18.80 7.17
CA ARG A 482 -5.31 18.32 8.53
C ARG A 482 -5.74 16.86 8.66
N ARG A 483 -5.07 16.07 9.49
CA ARG A 483 -5.53 14.72 9.87
C ARG A 483 -6.65 14.85 10.91
N GLU A 484 -7.68 14.02 10.83
CA GLU A 484 -8.67 13.92 11.91
C GLU A 484 -8.16 13.03 13.06
N PRO A 485 -8.56 13.29 14.32
CA PRO A 485 -8.09 12.56 15.50
C PRO A 485 -8.70 11.15 15.65
N VAL A 486 -9.51 10.69 14.70
CA VAL A 486 -10.06 9.32 14.63
C VAL A 486 -9.06 8.31 14.05
N ASP A 487 -8.99 7.12 14.66
CA ASP A 487 -8.22 5.99 14.15
C ASP A 487 -8.99 5.22 13.06
N ILE A 488 -9.09 5.82 11.87
CA ILE A 488 -9.68 5.21 10.67
C ILE A 488 -8.84 5.52 9.43
N GLY A 489 -8.75 4.55 8.53
CA GLY A 489 -7.98 4.62 7.28
C GLY A 489 -8.36 3.48 6.35
N GLY A 490 -7.92 3.53 5.10
CA GLY A 490 -8.30 2.55 4.08
C GLY A 490 -9.78 2.60 3.69
N ALA A 491 -10.45 3.73 3.91
CA ALA A 491 -11.81 3.92 3.40
C ALA A 491 -11.75 4.17 1.89
N GLN A 492 -12.43 3.34 1.11
CA GLN A 492 -12.55 3.50 -0.35
C GLN A 492 -13.84 4.20 -0.78
N GLY A 493 -14.72 4.48 0.18
CA GLY A 493 -15.93 5.30 -0.01
C GLY A 493 -16.13 6.19 1.20
N LEU A 494 -16.46 7.46 0.97
CA LEU A 494 -16.79 8.43 2.00
C LEU A 494 -18.08 9.15 1.63
N CYS A 495 -18.98 9.35 2.59
CA CYS A 495 -20.24 10.06 2.36
C CYS A 495 -20.67 10.86 3.59
N LYS A 496 -20.79 12.19 3.47
CA LYS A 496 -21.27 13.06 4.56
C LYS A 496 -22.78 13.21 4.51
N MET A 497 -23.49 12.87 5.59
CA MET A 497 -24.93 13.16 5.74
C MET A 497 -25.23 13.65 7.16
N GLY A 498 -25.77 14.86 7.28
CA GLY A 498 -26.03 15.49 8.59
C GLY A 498 -24.74 15.60 9.42
N ALA A 499 -24.81 15.21 10.70
CA ALA A 499 -23.65 15.19 11.60
C ALA A 499 -22.65 14.06 11.28
N THR A 500 -23.08 12.94 10.71
CA THR A 500 -22.24 11.76 10.46
C THR A 500 -21.42 11.86 9.16
N LEU A 501 -20.21 11.31 9.15
CA LEU A 501 -19.47 10.91 7.96
C LEU A 501 -19.49 9.38 7.89
N TYR A 502 -20.09 8.82 6.86
CA TYR A 502 -20.02 7.38 6.61
C TYR A 502 -18.74 7.04 5.86
N ALA A 503 -18.07 5.97 6.27
CA ALA A 503 -16.83 5.49 5.67
C ALA A 503 -16.92 4.00 5.36
N PHE A 504 -16.58 3.59 4.14
CA PHE A 504 -16.53 2.18 3.73
C PHE A 504 -15.09 1.70 3.77
N VAL A 505 -14.72 1.12 4.90
CA VAL A 505 -13.35 0.70 5.18
C VAL A 505 -13.07 -0.62 4.47
N ASN A 506 -11.97 -0.67 3.72
CA ASN A 506 -11.47 -1.86 3.04
C ASN A 506 -10.17 -2.30 3.72
N SER A 507 -10.26 -3.18 4.71
CA SER A 507 -9.14 -3.56 5.59
C SER A 507 -9.31 -4.98 6.16
N LYS A 508 -8.59 -5.33 7.25
CA LYS A 508 -8.85 -6.56 8.02
C LYS A 508 -10.24 -6.58 8.67
N LYS A 509 -10.86 -5.42 8.90
CA LYS A 509 -12.23 -5.23 9.39
C LYS A 509 -13.02 -4.40 8.39
N SER A 510 -13.25 -4.97 7.21
CA SER A 510 -14.00 -4.27 6.16
C SER A 510 -15.46 -4.08 6.56
N GLY A 511 -16.06 -2.97 6.14
CA GLY A 511 -17.44 -2.67 6.50
C GLY A 511 -17.78 -1.19 6.47
N LEU A 512 -19.06 -0.90 6.70
CA LEU A 512 -19.60 0.44 6.85
C LEU A 512 -19.37 0.95 8.28
N TYR A 513 -18.80 2.14 8.40
CA TYR A 513 -18.56 2.83 9.67
C TYR A 513 -19.31 4.16 9.69
N ALA A 514 -19.88 4.51 10.84
CA ALA A 514 -20.28 5.88 11.16
C ALA A 514 -19.11 6.58 11.88
N VAL A 515 -18.67 7.72 11.35
CA VAL A 515 -17.65 8.57 11.94
C VAL A 515 -18.31 9.87 12.39
N THR A 516 -18.04 10.28 13.63
CA THR A 516 -18.70 11.41 14.31
C THR A 516 -17.71 12.21 15.13
N ASP A 517 -18.03 13.48 15.34
CA ASP A 517 -17.53 14.31 16.43
C ASP A 517 -18.28 13.93 17.72
N SER A 518 -17.56 13.58 18.78
CA SER A 518 -18.13 13.11 20.05
C SER A 518 -18.10 14.11 21.21
N ASP A 519 -17.32 15.21 21.09
CA ASP A 519 -17.20 16.24 22.14
C ASP A 519 -17.62 17.66 21.73
N GLY A 520 -17.81 17.89 20.43
CA GLY A 520 -18.35 19.12 19.84
C GLY A 520 -17.28 20.13 19.39
N ASP A 521 -16.03 19.71 19.20
CA ASP A 521 -14.92 20.58 18.77
C ASP A 521 -14.81 20.81 17.24
N ASP A 522 -15.75 20.25 16.44
CA ASP A 522 -15.75 20.21 14.97
C ASP A 522 -14.64 19.31 14.39
N ARG A 523 -14.18 18.30 15.12
CA ARG A 523 -13.24 17.26 14.66
C ARG A 523 -13.86 15.87 14.74
N LEU A 524 -13.43 14.98 13.84
CA LEU A 524 -13.93 13.61 13.83
C LEU A 524 -13.01 12.73 14.69
N ASP A 525 -13.53 12.26 15.83
CA ASP A 525 -12.77 11.54 16.87
C ASP A 525 -13.26 10.09 17.09
N ARG A 526 -14.52 9.80 16.76
CA ARG A 526 -15.18 8.51 17.03
C ARG A 526 -15.60 7.80 15.75
N ALA A 527 -15.21 6.53 15.62
CA ALA A 527 -15.69 5.62 14.57
C ALA A 527 -16.44 4.41 15.17
N GLU A 528 -17.59 4.07 14.61
CA GLU A 528 -18.45 2.95 15.02
C GLU A 528 -18.80 2.07 13.81
N VAL A 529 -18.62 0.74 13.94
CA VAL A 529 -18.99 -0.22 12.90
C VAL A 529 -20.51 -0.36 12.85
N LEU A 530 -21.12 -0.11 11.69
CA LEU A 530 -22.55 -0.34 11.46
C LEU A 530 -22.83 -1.69 10.79
N LEU A 531 -21.98 -2.10 9.84
CA LEU A 531 -22.10 -3.36 9.10
C LEU A 531 -20.71 -3.88 8.73
N GLU A 532 -20.30 -5.02 9.29
CA GLU A 532 -19.07 -5.72 8.91
C GLU A 532 -19.30 -6.58 7.65
N LEU A 533 -18.35 -6.57 6.72
CA LEU A 533 -18.37 -7.36 5.48
C LEU A 533 -17.07 -8.15 5.32
N LEU A 534 -17.19 -9.40 4.88
CA LEU A 534 -16.03 -10.27 4.65
C LEU A 534 -15.46 -10.04 3.25
N GLY A 535 -14.30 -9.39 3.15
CA GLY A 535 -13.60 -9.15 1.90
C GLY A 535 -12.65 -7.96 1.99
N SER A 536 -11.56 -7.95 1.21
CA SER A 536 -10.61 -6.84 1.21
C SER A 536 -9.72 -6.84 -0.04
N GLY A 537 -8.93 -5.77 -0.22
CA GLY A 537 -7.99 -5.58 -1.32
C GLY A 537 -8.61 -4.78 -2.48
N GLU A 538 -7.95 -4.81 -3.65
CA GLU A 538 -8.31 -3.95 -4.78
C GLU A 538 -9.70 -4.19 -5.38
N HIS A 539 -10.38 -5.30 -5.05
CA HIS A 539 -11.79 -5.54 -5.41
C HIS A 539 -12.70 -5.80 -4.19
N GLY A 540 -12.35 -5.23 -3.04
CA GLY A 540 -13.10 -5.37 -1.80
C GLY A 540 -14.36 -4.49 -1.78
N VAL A 541 -14.48 -3.69 -0.72
CA VAL A 541 -15.53 -2.66 -0.62
C VAL A 541 -15.00 -1.36 -1.21
N HIS A 542 -15.88 -0.59 -1.87
CA HIS A 542 -15.54 0.65 -2.57
C HIS A 542 -16.44 1.81 -2.12
N ALA A 543 -17.34 2.32 -2.97
CA ALA A 543 -18.09 3.55 -2.71
C ALA A 543 -19.33 3.42 -1.78
N ILE A 544 -19.77 4.58 -1.27
CA ILE A 544 -21.04 4.80 -0.57
C ILE A 544 -21.78 5.94 -1.27
N VAL A 545 -23.07 5.75 -1.57
CA VAL A 545 -23.91 6.77 -2.22
C VAL A 545 -25.23 6.91 -1.46
N PRO A 546 -25.71 8.13 -1.14
CA PRO A 546 -27.02 8.32 -0.52
C PRO A 546 -28.15 7.75 -1.38
N SER A 547 -29.19 7.18 -0.76
CA SER A 547 -30.44 6.93 -1.48
C SER A 547 -31.14 8.25 -1.82
N PRO A 548 -31.88 8.36 -2.96
CA PRO A 548 -32.54 9.61 -3.37
C PRO A 548 -33.55 10.19 -2.37
N ASP A 549 -34.08 9.37 -1.46
CA ASP A 549 -34.97 9.79 -0.38
C ASP A 549 -34.24 10.26 0.89
N GLY A 550 -32.90 10.14 0.92
CA GLY A 550 -32.03 10.51 2.03
C GLY A 550 -32.14 9.60 3.27
N LYS A 551 -32.80 8.44 3.18
CA LYS A 551 -33.08 7.56 4.34
C LYS A 551 -32.16 6.34 4.45
N GLY A 552 -31.27 6.13 3.49
CA GLY A 552 -30.35 5.00 3.46
C GLY A 552 -29.14 5.26 2.57
N LEU A 553 -28.34 4.22 2.42
CA LEU A 553 -27.09 4.22 1.67
C LEU A 553 -27.08 3.06 0.68
N TYR A 554 -26.60 3.31 -0.53
CA TYR A 554 -26.12 2.26 -1.43
C TYR A 554 -24.65 1.97 -1.13
N LEU A 555 -24.33 0.69 -0.98
CA LEU A 555 -22.98 0.19 -0.69
C LEU A 555 -22.47 -0.60 -1.90
N VAL A 556 -21.32 -0.21 -2.41
CA VAL A 556 -20.75 -0.71 -3.67
C VAL A 556 -19.61 -1.70 -3.39
N CYS A 557 -19.78 -2.96 -3.82
CA CYS A 557 -18.86 -4.05 -3.49
C CYS A 557 -18.31 -4.75 -4.75
N GLY A 558 -16.99 -4.83 -4.86
CA GLY A 558 -16.31 -5.63 -5.87
C GLY A 558 -16.39 -7.13 -5.60
N ASN A 559 -15.92 -7.95 -6.55
CA ASN A 559 -16.08 -9.39 -6.50
C ASN A 559 -15.28 -10.10 -5.39
N HIS A 560 -14.28 -9.46 -4.77
CA HIS A 560 -13.57 -10.03 -3.62
C HIS A 560 -14.32 -9.82 -2.29
N THR A 561 -15.47 -9.15 -2.30
CA THR A 561 -16.39 -9.09 -1.15
C THR A 561 -17.37 -10.26 -1.19
N GLN A 562 -17.48 -10.99 -0.09
CA GLN A 562 -18.52 -11.99 0.12
C GLN A 562 -19.85 -11.29 0.39
N MET A 563 -20.87 -11.65 -0.38
CA MET A 563 -22.23 -11.16 -0.16
C MET A 563 -22.73 -11.60 1.22
N PRO A 564 -23.24 -10.67 2.07
CA PRO A 564 -23.81 -11.01 3.36
C PRO A 564 -25.19 -11.68 3.19
N GLU A 565 -25.76 -12.15 4.29
CA GLU A 565 -27.20 -12.40 4.35
C GLU A 565 -27.96 -11.08 4.18
N VAL A 566 -29.06 -11.11 3.43
CA VAL A 566 -29.86 -9.91 3.10
C VAL A 566 -31.30 -10.10 3.53
N THR A 567 -31.93 -9.04 4.06
CA THR A 567 -33.32 -9.08 4.53
C THR A 567 -34.33 -9.08 3.38
N SER A 568 -33.93 -8.59 2.21
CA SER A 568 -34.73 -8.58 0.99
C SER A 568 -33.83 -8.56 -0.25
N SER A 569 -34.40 -8.85 -1.42
CA SER A 569 -33.67 -8.75 -2.68
C SER A 569 -34.55 -8.37 -3.86
N ARG A 570 -33.95 -7.60 -4.77
CA ARG A 570 -34.43 -7.33 -6.13
C ARG A 570 -33.93 -8.37 -7.15
N VAL A 571 -32.90 -9.14 -6.80
CA VAL A 571 -32.31 -10.18 -7.65
C VAL A 571 -32.83 -11.56 -7.20
N PRO A 572 -33.27 -12.45 -8.11
CA PRO A 572 -33.60 -13.83 -7.74
C PRO A 572 -32.39 -14.56 -7.16
N GLN A 573 -32.50 -15.03 -5.91
CA GLN A 573 -31.38 -15.63 -5.15
C GLN A 573 -31.05 -17.09 -5.55
N CYS A 574 -31.24 -17.42 -6.83
CA CYS A 574 -30.99 -18.73 -7.42
C CYS A 574 -29.59 -18.83 -8.06
N PHE A 575 -28.55 -18.27 -7.41
CA PHE A 575 -27.21 -18.09 -7.98
C PHE A 575 -26.44 -19.40 -8.27
N ASP A 576 -25.87 -19.51 -9.47
CA ASP A 576 -24.82 -20.46 -9.83
C ASP A 576 -23.97 -19.87 -11.00
N GLU A 577 -22.95 -20.59 -11.47
CA GLU A 577 -22.13 -20.18 -12.62
C GLU A 577 -22.88 -20.27 -13.94
N ASP A 578 -23.85 -21.19 -14.03
CA ASP A 578 -24.69 -21.44 -15.21
C ASP A 578 -23.94 -21.50 -16.54
N ARG A 579 -22.77 -22.15 -16.56
CA ARG A 579 -21.89 -22.12 -17.73
C ARG A 579 -21.52 -23.49 -18.28
N LEU A 580 -21.62 -23.60 -19.60
CA LEU A 580 -20.92 -24.60 -20.40
C LEU A 580 -19.92 -23.93 -21.36
N PRO A 581 -18.81 -24.60 -21.72
CA PRO A 581 -18.23 -25.76 -21.03
C PRO A 581 -17.84 -25.43 -19.58
N PRO A 582 -17.50 -26.43 -18.75
CA PRO A 582 -16.96 -26.19 -17.42
C PRO A 582 -15.80 -25.20 -17.47
N ALA A 583 -15.91 -24.16 -16.66
CA ALA A 583 -15.03 -23.00 -16.69
C ALA A 583 -13.57 -23.42 -16.57
N ILE A 584 -12.74 -22.92 -17.49
CA ILE A 584 -11.31 -22.90 -17.29
C ILE A 584 -11.06 -21.81 -16.24
N LEU A 585 -10.54 -22.21 -15.08
CA LEU A 585 -10.06 -21.27 -14.08
C LEU A 585 -9.00 -20.34 -14.69
N ASP A 586 -8.76 -19.18 -14.09
CA ASP A 586 -7.67 -18.29 -14.48
C ASP A 586 -6.30 -19.01 -14.33
N PRO A 587 -5.43 -18.98 -15.36
CA PRO A 587 -4.08 -19.53 -15.33
C PRO A 587 -3.18 -18.94 -14.25
N ASN A 588 -3.30 -17.64 -13.98
CA ASN A 588 -2.44 -16.88 -13.06
C ASN A 588 -3.01 -16.83 -11.63
N GLY A 589 -4.12 -17.52 -11.35
CA GLY A 589 -4.71 -17.62 -10.01
C GLY A 589 -5.84 -16.63 -9.70
N HIS A 590 -6.10 -15.64 -10.55
CA HIS A 590 -6.98 -14.52 -10.24
C HIS A 590 -8.44 -14.97 -9.99
N ALA A 591 -8.98 -14.57 -8.82
CA ALA A 591 -10.37 -14.79 -8.40
C ALA A 591 -10.89 -16.25 -8.49
N ASN A 592 -10.01 -17.26 -8.50
CA ASN A 592 -10.33 -18.65 -8.85
C ASN A 592 -11.30 -19.41 -7.92
N GLY A 593 -11.67 -18.85 -6.77
CA GLY A 593 -12.63 -19.44 -5.84
C GLY A 593 -13.71 -18.49 -5.38
N ILE A 594 -13.74 -17.28 -5.93
CA ILE A 594 -14.93 -16.43 -5.91
C ILE A 594 -15.88 -16.98 -6.96
N ARG A 595 -17.13 -17.20 -6.56
CA ARG A 595 -18.20 -17.81 -7.35
C ARG A 595 -19.36 -16.83 -7.44
N ALA A 596 -20.36 -17.16 -8.26
CA ALA A 596 -21.63 -16.42 -8.32
C ALA A 596 -22.20 -16.12 -6.91
N PRO A 597 -22.80 -14.93 -6.67
CA PRO A 597 -23.02 -13.85 -7.64
C PRO A 597 -21.75 -13.11 -8.06
N GLY A 598 -20.87 -12.75 -7.11
CA GLY A 598 -19.64 -11.98 -7.34
C GLY A 598 -19.92 -10.53 -7.76
N GLY A 599 -19.53 -9.58 -6.91
CA GLY A 599 -19.74 -8.14 -7.12
C GLY A 599 -21.22 -7.75 -7.02
N PHE A 600 -21.54 -6.75 -6.21
CA PHE A 600 -22.94 -6.40 -5.91
C PHE A 600 -23.12 -4.98 -5.37
N VAL A 601 -24.36 -4.50 -5.46
CA VAL A 601 -24.82 -3.27 -4.82
C VAL A 601 -25.88 -3.63 -3.78
N LEU A 602 -25.66 -3.24 -2.53
CA LEU A 602 -26.68 -3.29 -1.47
C LEU A 602 -27.30 -1.92 -1.27
N ARG A 603 -28.54 -1.88 -0.76
CA ARG A 603 -29.13 -0.74 -0.07
C ARG A 603 -29.25 -1.09 1.42
N VAL A 604 -28.88 -0.18 2.31
CA VAL A 604 -29.05 -0.30 3.77
C VAL A 604 -29.72 0.97 4.32
N ASP A 605 -30.31 0.86 5.50
CA ASP A 605 -30.72 2.04 6.28
C ASP A 605 -29.47 2.77 6.84
N LEU A 606 -29.64 4.02 7.29
CA LEU A 606 -28.52 4.84 7.82
C LEU A 606 -27.80 4.23 9.03
N ASP A 607 -28.42 3.28 9.73
CA ASP A 607 -27.80 2.54 10.85
C ASP A 607 -27.17 1.21 10.44
N GLY A 608 -27.01 0.97 9.12
CA GLY A 608 -26.44 -0.25 8.53
C GLY A 608 -27.38 -1.46 8.48
N LYS A 609 -28.63 -1.33 8.94
CA LYS A 609 -29.59 -2.44 8.97
C LYS A 609 -30.37 -2.59 7.65
N ASN A 610 -31.19 -3.64 7.62
CA ASN A 610 -32.09 -4.00 6.52
C ASN A 610 -31.41 -4.07 5.14
N PRO A 611 -30.29 -4.81 4.98
CA PRO A 611 -29.62 -4.95 3.70
C PRO A 611 -30.56 -5.54 2.63
N GLU A 612 -30.81 -4.77 1.58
CA GLU A 612 -31.56 -5.12 0.38
C GLU A 612 -30.58 -5.28 -0.79
N LEU A 613 -30.54 -6.46 -1.42
CA LEU A 613 -29.69 -6.67 -2.59
C LEU A 613 -30.32 -6.09 -3.86
N ILE A 614 -29.65 -5.14 -4.51
CA ILE A 614 -30.17 -4.38 -5.65
C ILE A 614 -29.76 -5.00 -7.00
N ALA A 615 -28.46 -5.25 -7.19
CA ALA A 615 -27.88 -5.79 -8.42
C ALA A 615 -26.61 -6.61 -8.14
N THR A 616 -26.21 -7.48 -9.07
CA THR A 616 -25.11 -8.45 -8.93
C THR A 616 -24.32 -8.64 -10.23
N GLY A 617 -23.26 -9.45 -10.19
CA GLY A 617 -22.56 -9.93 -11.39
C GLY A 617 -21.57 -8.92 -11.96
N PHE A 618 -21.07 -8.03 -11.11
CA PHE A 618 -20.00 -7.08 -11.43
C PHE A 618 -18.63 -7.72 -11.17
N ARG A 619 -17.57 -7.24 -11.83
CA ARG A 619 -16.20 -7.63 -11.43
C ARG A 619 -15.68 -6.67 -10.37
N ASN A 620 -15.56 -5.41 -10.75
CA ASN A 620 -14.96 -4.37 -9.93
C ASN A 620 -15.61 -3.02 -10.22
N THR A 621 -16.93 -2.98 -10.04
CA THR A 621 -17.71 -1.75 -9.92
C THR A 621 -17.19 -0.99 -8.70
N TYR A 622 -16.38 0.04 -8.96
CA TYR A 622 -15.76 0.83 -7.91
C TYR A 622 -16.72 1.87 -7.35
N ASP A 623 -17.60 2.43 -8.19
CA ASP A 623 -18.50 3.51 -7.79
C ASP A 623 -19.81 3.50 -8.58
N VAL A 624 -20.86 4.14 -8.05
CA VAL A 624 -22.17 4.31 -8.70
C VAL A 624 -22.63 5.76 -8.62
N ALA A 625 -23.35 6.25 -9.64
CA ALA A 625 -23.92 7.59 -9.64
C ALA A 625 -25.41 7.52 -9.92
N ILE A 626 -26.20 8.35 -9.23
CA ILE A 626 -27.65 8.44 -9.43
C ILE A 626 -27.95 9.80 -10.07
N ASP A 627 -28.76 9.80 -11.13
CA ASP A 627 -29.16 11.03 -11.81
C ASP A 627 -30.38 11.71 -11.18
N SER A 628 -30.82 12.83 -11.75
CA SER A 628 -31.99 13.59 -11.27
C SER A 628 -33.33 12.84 -11.37
N ARG A 629 -33.38 11.71 -12.08
CA ARG A 629 -34.56 10.86 -12.28
C ARG A 629 -34.61 9.71 -11.28
N GLY A 630 -33.51 9.46 -10.57
CA GLY A 630 -33.34 8.32 -9.67
C GLY A 630 -32.70 7.10 -10.34
N GLU A 631 -32.24 7.22 -11.58
CA GLU A 631 -31.63 6.11 -12.34
C GLU A 631 -30.15 5.96 -11.95
N MET A 632 -29.73 4.72 -11.68
CA MET A 632 -28.37 4.40 -11.22
C MET A 632 -27.47 3.97 -12.38
N PHE A 633 -26.25 4.48 -12.42
CA PHE A 633 -25.22 4.16 -13.41
C PHE A 633 -23.89 3.83 -12.74
N THR A 634 -23.05 3.04 -13.42
CA THR A 634 -21.71 2.68 -12.91
C THR A 634 -20.71 2.51 -14.05
N TYR A 635 -19.43 2.49 -13.70
CA TYR A 635 -18.31 2.10 -14.56
C TYR A 635 -17.67 0.82 -13.96
N ASP A 636 -17.98 -0.34 -14.53
CA ASP A 636 -17.47 -1.66 -14.11
C ASP A 636 -16.18 -1.99 -14.89
N ALA A 637 -15.19 -2.54 -14.20
CA ALA A 637 -13.96 -3.01 -14.82
C ALA A 637 -14.14 -4.44 -15.37
N ASP A 638 -13.27 -4.89 -16.27
CA ASP A 638 -13.08 -6.33 -16.49
C ASP A 638 -11.61 -6.75 -16.30
N MET A 639 -11.11 -7.70 -17.09
CA MET A 639 -9.89 -8.44 -16.83
C MET A 639 -9.02 -8.42 -18.08
N GLU A 640 -8.19 -7.40 -18.27
CA GLU A 640 -7.32 -7.30 -19.46
C GLU A 640 -6.30 -8.44 -19.59
N TRP A 641 -6.11 -9.26 -18.55
CA TRP A 641 -5.36 -10.51 -18.65
C TRP A 641 -6.04 -11.54 -19.58
N ASP A 642 -7.36 -11.43 -19.78
CA ASP A 642 -8.15 -12.28 -20.68
C ASP A 642 -8.11 -11.80 -22.15
N PHE A 643 -7.43 -10.70 -22.49
CA PHE A 643 -7.44 -10.16 -23.86
C PHE A 643 -7.12 -11.23 -24.92
N GLY A 644 -7.98 -11.35 -25.93
CA GLY A 644 -7.91 -12.39 -26.96
C GLY A 644 -8.70 -13.67 -26.64
N MET A 645 -9.34 -13.75 -25.48
CA MET A 645 -10.27 -14.84 -25.12
C MET A 645 -11.74 -14.40 -25.28
N PRO A 646 -12.66 -15.30 -25.69
CA PRO A 646 -14.05 -14.96 -25.99
C PRO A 646 -14.91 -14.55 -24.76
N TRP A 647 -14.36 -14.65 -23.56
CA TRP A 647 -14.98 -14.20 -22.30
C TRP A 647 -14.44 -12.84 -21.80
N TYR A 648 -13.45 -12.25 -22.46
CA TYR A 648 -13.04 -10.88 -22.19
C TYR A 648 -14.18 -9.90 -22.52
N ARG A 649 -14.43 -8.94 -21.63
CA ARG A 649 -15.22 -7.72 -21.89
C ARG A 649 -14.32 -6.50 -21.69
N PRO A 650 -14.53 -5.38 -22.38
CA PRO A 650 -13.94 -4.10 -21.99
C PRO A 650 -14.54 -3.56 -20.68
N THR A 651 -13.91 -2.54 -20.10
CA THR A 651 -14.55 -1.70 -19.08
C THR A 651 -15.78 -1.03 -19.67
N ARG A 652 -16.83 -0.89 -18.86
CA ARG A 652 -18.20 -0.66 -19.39
C ARG A 652 -19.04 0.24 -18.50
N ILE A 653 -19.74 1.17 -19.12
CA ILE A 653 -20.81 1.96 -18.50
C ILE A 653 -22.07 1.11 -18.48
N LEU A 654 -22.62 0.89 -17.30
CA LEU A 654 -23.82 0.10 -17.07
C LEU A 654 -24.94 1.00 -16.52
N HIS A 655 -26.17 0.76 -16.97
CA HIS A 655 -27.38 1.24 -16.29
C HIS A 655 -27.81 0.15 -15.29
N VAL A 656 -27.74 0.45 -14.00
CA VAL A 656 -27.91 -0.50 -12.90
C VAL A 656 -29.40 -0.63 -12.56
N VAL A 657 -30.12 -1.41 -13.36
CA VAL A 657 -31.52 -1.73 -13.12
C VAL A 657 -31.66 -2.67 -11.91
N PRO A 658 -32.59 -2.43 -10.97
CA PRO A 658 -32.88 -3.36 -9.88
C PRO A 658 -33.21 -4.77 -10.40
N GLY A 659 -32.55 -5.78 -9.84
CA GLY A 659 -32.67 -7.17 -10.28
C GLY A 659 -31.70 -7.59 -11.38
N ALA A 660 -30.75 -6.74 -11.78
CA ALA A 660 -29.70 -7.08 -12.72
C ALA A 660 -28.68 -8.11 -12.19
N ASP A 661 -28.23 -8.98 -13.08
CA ASP A 661 -26.98 -9.76 -12.99
C ASP A 661 -26.16 -9.39 -14.24
N PHE A 662 -24.98 -8.81 -14.06
CA PHE A 662 -24.12 -8.35 -15.16
C PHE A 662 -23.11 -9.42 -15.64
N GLY A 663 -23.28 -10.67 -15.19
CA GLY A 663 -22.69 -11.85 -15.81
C GLY A 663 -21.24 -12.15 -15.45
N TRP A 664 -20.62 -11.44 -14.50
CA TRP A 664 -19.30 -11.83 -13.98
C TRP A 664 -19.37 -13.20 -13.31
N ARG A 665 -18.40 -14.07 -13.63
CA ARG A 665 -18.27 -15.46 -13.15
C ARG A 665 -16.79 -15.88 -13.17
N THR A 666 -16.44 -17.00 -12.53
CA THR A 666 -15.02 -17.41 -12.35
C THR A 666 -14.32 -17.74 -13.67
N GLY A 667 -13.14 -17.14 -13.92
CA GLY A 667 -12.29 -17.46 -15.07
C GLY A 667 -13.03 -17.36 -16.40
N SER A 668 -13.02 -18.43 -17.20
CA SER A 668 -13.75 -18.51 -18.47
C SER A 668 -15.28 -18.62 -18.32
N GLY A 669 -15.81 -18.51 -17.09
CA GLY A 669 -17.22 -18.66 -16.77
C GLY A 669 -18.11 -17.50 -17.21
N LYS A 670 -17.53 -16.32 -17.45
CA LYS A 670 -18.26 -15.06 -17.69
C LYS A 670 -19.31 -15.19 -18.79
N TRP A 671 -20.45 -14.56 -18.55
CA TRP A 671 -21.57 -14.57 -19.51
C TRP A 671 -21.33 -13.57 -20.64
N SER A 672 -22.06 -13.75 -21.74
CA SER A 672 -22.05 -12.81 -22.86
C SER A 672 -23.20 -11.82 -22.69
N GLU A 673 -22.99 -10.57 -23.09
CA GLU A 673 -24.00 -9.51 -22.98
C GLU A 673 -25.28 -9.79 -23.78
N PHE A 674 -25.26 -10.69 -24.78
CA PHE A 674 -26.45 -11.12 -25.50
C PHE A 674 -27.30 -12.20 -24.78
N ALA A 675 -26.86 -12.71 -23.62
CA ALA A 675 -27.60 -13.72 -22.84
C ALA A 675 -28.85 -13.13 -22.14
N GLU A 676 -29.97 -13.87 -22.18
CA GLU A 676 -31.30 -13.40 -21.74
C GLU A 676 -31.37 -12.99 -20.25
N ASP A 677 -30.58 -13.63 -19.39
CA ASP A 677 -30.50 -13.38 -17.94
C ASP A 677 -29.31 -12.48 -17.53
N SER A 678 -28.60 -11.91 -18.50
CA SER A 678 -27.69 -10.77 -18.32
C SER A 678 -28.38 -9.48 -18.79
N LEU A 679 -27.75 -8.31 -18.59
CA LEU A 679 -28.08 -7.06 -19.32
C LEU A 679 -26.86 -6.54 -20.10
N PRO A 680 -27.05 -5.85 -21.25
CA PRO A 680 -25.96 -5.26 -22.03
C PRO A 680 -25.49 -3.93 -21.41
N PRO A 681 -24.27 -3.48 -21.70
CA PRO A 681 -23.79 -2.17 -21.30
C PRO A 681 -24.47 -1.04 -22.10
N ALA A 682 -24.56 0.14 -21.50
CA ALA A 682 -24.96 1.35 -22.21
C ALA A 682 -23.85 1.83 -23.16
N ARG A 683 -22.58 1.58 -22.80
CA ARG A 683 -21.37 1.87 -23.60
C ARG A 683 -20.15 1.08 -23.11
N GLU A 684 -19.42 0.44 -24.02
CA GLU A 684 -18.03 0.00 -23.76
C GLU A 684 -17.06 1.18 -23.88
N ILE A 685 -16.10 1.29 -22.94
CA ILE A 685 -15.10 2.37 -22.92
C ILE A 685 -13.73 1.91 -23.43
N GLY A 686 -13.35 0.65 -23.17
CA GLY A 686 -12.09 0.06 -23.63
C GLY A 686 -11.34 -0.68 -22.51
N PRO A 687 -10.01 -0.81 -22.57
CA PRO A 687 -9.22 -1.11 -21.37
C PRO A 687 -9.19 0.10 -20.43
N GLY A 688 -9.10 -0.12 -19.12
CA GLY A 688 -9.07 0.99 -18.17
C GLY A 688 -9.06 0.55 -16.70
N SER A 689 -9.00 1.51 -15.79
CA SER A 689 -9.18 1.24 -14.35
C SER A 689 -10.19 2.23 -13.76
N PRO A 690 -11.49 1.88 -13.74
CA PRO A 690 -12.54 2.67 -13.12
C PRO A 690 -12.22 3.04 -11.67
N THR A 691 -12.49 4.29 -11.28
CA THR A 691 -12.28 4.76 -9.90
C THR A 691 -13.40 5.65 -9.34
N ALA A 692 -14.15 6.36 -10.18
CA ALA A 692 -15.29 7.16 -9.72
C ALA A 692 -16.30 7.43 -10.84
N VAL A 693 -17.54 7.74 -10.46
CA VAL A 693 -18.60 8.26 -11.32
C VAL A 693 -19.39 9.37 -10.60
N VAL A 694 -19.55 10.53 -11.23
CA VAL A 694 -20.34 11.63 -10.66
C VAL A 694 -21.17 12.34 -11.73
N PHE A 695 -22.40 12.75 -11.42
CA PHE A 695 -23.21 13.56 -12.34
C PHE A 695 -22.90 15.06 -12.20
N GLY A 696 -22.88 15.78 -13.32
CA GLY A 696 -22.70 17.24 -13.35
C GLY A 696 -23.91 18.05 -12.89
N THR A 697 -24.96 17.44 -12.34
CA THR A 697 -26.28 18.07 -12.16
C THR A 697 -26.21 19.30 -11.24
N ASP A 698 -25.46 19.19 -10.14
CA ASP A 698 -25.25 20.27 -9.18
C ASP A 698 -24.08 21.22 -9.54
N ALA A 699 -23.38 20.94 -10.65
CA ALA A 699 -22.23 21.75 -11.06
C ALA A 699 -22.69 23.07 -11.71
N ARG A 700 -21.93 24.15 -11.50
CA ARG A 700 -22.03 25.41 -12.27
C ARG A 700 -21.27 25.28 -13.59
N PHE A 701 -21.67 24.30 -14.38
CA PHE A 701 -21.19 24.11 -15.73
C PHE A 701 -22.28 24.54 -16.73
N PRO A 702 -21.93 24.82 -18.00
CA PRO A 702 -22.92 25.06 -19.04
C PRO A 702 -23.91 23.90 -19.18
N SER A 703 -25.12 24.15 -19.69
CA SER A 703 -26.25 23.21 -19.61
C SER A 703 -25.99 21.85 -20.27
N GLU A 704 -25.18 21.81 -21.33
CA GLU A 704 -24.76 20.60 -22.04
C GLU A 704 -23.77 19.73 -21.25
N TRP A 705 -23.14 20.27 -20.19
CA TRP A 705 -22.24 19.54 -19.31
C TRP A 705 -22.93 19.06 -18.03
N ARG A 706 -23.98 19.74 -17.56
CA ARG A 706 -24.66 19.40 -16.29
C ARG A 706 -25.44 18.08 -16.34
N ARG A 707 -25.92 17.65 -17.50
CA ARG A 707 -26.68 16.39 -17.67
C ARG A 707 -25.79 15.15 -17.84
N ARG A 708 -24.47 15.32 -17.84
CA ARG A 708 -23.51 14.25 -18.12
C ARG A 708 -23.05 13.57 -16.85
N MET A 709 -22.76 12.28 -16.95
CA MET A 709 -21.96 11.57 -15.96
C MET A 709 -20.48 11.70 -16.32
N TYR A 710 -19.64 11.85 -15.31
CA TYR A 710 -18.19 11.91 -15.42
C TYR A 710 -17.60 10.63 -14.85
N ALA A 711 -17.01 9.79 -15.69
CA ALA A 711 -16.43 8.50 -15.31
C ALA A 711 -14.89 8.57 -15.33
N PHE A 712 -14.25 8.15 -14.24
CA PHE A 712 -12.82 8.36 -14.01
C PHE A 712 -12.01 7.09 -14.27
N ASP A 713 -10.86 7.24 -14.92
CA ASP A 713 -9.92 6.17 -15.26
C ASP A 713 -8.51 6.47 -14.72
N TRP A 714 -8.04 5.63 -13.80
CA TRP A 714 -6.72 5.69 -13.18
C TRP A 714 -5.57 5.33 -14.14
N THR A 715 -5.79 4.35 -15.03
CA THR A 715 -4.75 3.80 -15.93
C THR A 715 -4.44 4.77 -17.06
N PHE A 716 -5.46 5.40 -17.63
CA PHE A 716 -5.31 6.35 -18.76
C PHE A 716 -5.41 7.81 -18.34
N GLY A 717 -5.51 8.10 -17.04
CA GLY A 717 -5.60 9.46 -16.50
C GLY A 717 -6.63 10.32 -17.23
N THR A 718 -7.85 9.78 -17.35
CA THR A 718 -8.92 10.35 -18.18
C THR A 718 -10.19 10.46 -17.35
N ILE A 719 -10.84 11.62 -17.44
CA ILE A 719 -12.23 11.83 -17.05
C ILE A 719 -13.06 11.79 -18.33
N TRP A 720 -13.95 10.82 -18.45
CA TRP A 720 -14.91 10.68 -19.55
C TRP A 720 -16.19 11.43 -19.23
N ALA A 721 -16.63 12.31 -20.11
CA ALA A 721 -17.99 12.84 -20.09
C ALA A 721 -18.90 11.91 -20.91
N VAL A 722 -19.96 11.39 -20.28
CA VAL A 722 -20.89 10.41 -20.83
C VAL A 722 -22.29 11.05 -20.98
N ASP A 723 -22.82 11.02 -22.20
CA ASP A 723 -24.18 11.44 -22.55
C ASP A 723 -25.09 10.20 -22.65
N PHE A 724 -26.26 10.24 -22.02
CA PHE A 724 -27.25 9.17 -22.06
C PHE A 724 -28.48 9.55 -22.90
N THR A 725 -28.88 8.67 -23.81
CA THR A 725 -30.12 8.77 -24.59
C THR A 725 -31.08 7.65 -24.17
N PRO A 726 -32.33 7.95 -23.75
CA PRO A 726 -33.32 6.93 -23.42
C PRO A 726 -33.54 5.96 -24.59
N ASN A 727 -33.57 4.66 -24.28
CA ASN A 727 -33.75 3.58 -25.25
C ASN A 727 -34.47 2.40 -24.58
N GLY A 728 -35.80 2.30 -24.76
CA GLY A 728 -36.62 1.30 -24.08
C GLY A 728 -36.63 1.50 -22.56
N GLY A 729 -36.46 0.42 -21.80
CA GLY A 729 -36.32 0.40 -20.35
C GLY A 729 -34.91 0.73 -19.84
N SER A 730 -34.06 1.32 -20.67
CA SER A 730 -32.68 1.70 -20.31
C SER A 730 -32.18 2.85 -21.19
N PHE A 731 -30.86 2.97 -21.35
CA PHE A 731 -30.18 4.06 -22.03
C PHE A 731 -29.09 3.52 -22.96
N SER A 732 -28.98 4.11 -24.15
CA SER A 732 -27.75 4.08 -24.93
C SER A 732 -26.85 5.25 -24.51
N ALA A 733 -25.53 5.10 -24.62
CA ALA A 733 -24.60 6.17 -24.23
C ALA A 733 -23.51 6.45 -25.27
N THR A 734 -23.12 7.72 -25.33
CA THR A 734 -21.91 8.19 -26.04
C THR A 734 -20.94 8.80 -25.03
N SER A 735 -19.65 8.81 -25.36
CA SER A 735 -18.60 9.22 -24.42
C SER A 735 -17.53 10.07 -25.13
N GLN A 736 -17.12 11.17 -24.52
CA GLN A 736 -16.01 12.01 -24.96
C GLN A 736 -15.06 12.32 -23.80
N VAL A 737 -13.83 12.75 -24.10
CA VAL A 737 -12.90 13.19 -23.05
C VAL A 737 -13.39 14.51 -22.48
N PHE A 738 -13.60 14.57 -21.16
CA PHE A 738 -13.75 15.82 -20.44
C PHE A 738 -12.39 16.37 -20.07
N ALA A 739 -11.60 15.61 -19.32
CA ALA A 739 -10.29 16.04 -18.88
C ALA A 739 -9.26 14.90 -18.93
N THR A 740 -7.98 15.22 -19.08
CA THR A 740 -6.90 14.22 -19.08
C THR A 740 -5.53 14.79 -18.72
N GLY A 741 -4.69 13.97 -18.08
CA GLY A 741 -3.29 14.24 -17.77
C GLY A 741 -2.44 12.97 -17.84
N LYS A 742 -1.13 13.10 -18.08
CA LYS A 742 -0.22 11.96 -18.34
C LYS A 742 1.06 12.03 -17.48
N PRO A 743 1.23 11.19 -16.45
CA PRO A 743 0.20 10.37 -15.80
C PRO A 743 -0.69 11.22 -14.87
N MET A 744 -1.97 10.85 -14.73
CA MET A 744 -2.87 11.47 -13.76
C MET A 744 -3.77 10.41 -13.10
N PRO A 745 -3.28 9.71 -12.06
CA PRO A 745 -3.98 8.59 -11.44
C PRO A 745 -5.19 9.07 -10.61
N PHE A 746 -6.29 9.41 -11.28
CA PHE A 746 -7.52 9.83 -10.62
C PHE A 746 -8.11 8.71 -9.77
N THR A 747 -8.61 9.09 -8.59
CA THR A 747 -9.12 8.15 -7.58
C THR A 747 -10.52 8.45 -7.10
N ASP A 748 -10.93 9.71 -7.00
CA ASP A 748 -12.29 10.09 -6.58
C ASP A 748 -12.62 11.54 -6.99
N ALA A 749 -13.90 11.91 -7.03
CA ALA A 749 -14.37 13.25 -7.31
C ALA A 749 -15.77 13.57 -6.76
N VAL A 750 -15.98 14.83 -6.35
CA VAL A 750 -17.28 15.35 -5.89
C VAL A 750 -17.58 16.71 -6.52
N ILE A 751 -18.87 17.08 -6.56
CA ILE A 751 -19.26 18.47 -6.83
C ILE A 751 -19.28 19.24 -5.50
N GLY A 752 -18.49 20.32 -5.42
CA GLY A 752 -18.42 21.17 -4.23
C GLY A 752 -19.60 22.14 -4.13
N GLY A 753 -19.82 22.74 -2.95
CA GLY A 753 -20.93 23.66 -2.71
C GLY A 753 -20.89 24.97 -3.51
N ASP A 754 -19.75 25.31 -4.13
CA ASP A 754 -19.62 26.41 -5.10
C ASP A 754 -20.05 25.99 -6.53
N GLY A 755 -20.28 24.69 -6.76
CA GLY A 755 -20.63 24.09 -8.04
C GLY A 755 -19.42 23.77 -8.93
N ALA A 756 -18.19 23.81 -8.42
CA ALA A 756 -17.05 23.27 -9.14
C ALA A 756 -16.92 21.76 -8.90
N MET A 757 -16.32 21.04 -9.85
CA MET A 757 -15.89 19.67 -9.63
C MET A 757 -14.55 19.67 -8.92
N TYR A 758 -14.43 18.91 -7.83
CA TYR A 758 -13.19 18.69 -7.11
C TYR A 758 -12.82 17.22 -7.30
N CYS A 759 -11.60 16.94 -7.74
CA CYS A 759 -11.12 15.58 -7.96
C CYS A 759 -9.74 15.36 -7.36
N ILE A 760 -9.49 14.13 -6.91
CA ILE A 760 -8.23 13.73 -6.28
C ILE A 760 -7.48 12.71 -7.13
N THR A 761 -6.15 12.75 -7.05
CA THR A 761 -5.27 11.67 -7.51
C THR A 761 -4.71 10.88 -6.34
N GLY A 762 -4.28 9.64 -6.59
CA GLY A 762 -3.62 8.81 -5.59
C GLY A 762 -3.73 7.31 -5.87
N GLY A 763 -3.84 6.54 -4.80
CA GLY A 763 -3.81 5.08 -4.82
C GLY A 763 -2.43 4.48 -5.14
N ARG A 764 -2.22 3.24 -4.69
CA ARG A 764 -0.99 2.44 -4.88
C ARG A 764 0.29 3.16 -4.44
N GLY A 765 0.20 4.01 -3.40
CA GLY A 765 1.34 4.79 -2.88
C GLY A 765 1.79 5.97 -3.76
N THR A 766 1.02 6.31 -4.80
CA THR A 766 1.33 7.46 -5.68
C THR A 766 1.01 8.81 -4.99
N GLU A 767 1.62 9.90 -5.48
CA GLU A 767 1.42 11.24 -4.89
C GLU A 767 -0.01 11.75 -5.10
N SER A 768 -0.66 12.12 -3.99
CA SER A 768 -1.99 12.70 -4.03
C SER A 768 -1.98 14.21 -4.26
N ARG A 769 -3.00 14.67 -5.00
CA ARG A 769 -3.21 16.08 -5.35
C ARG A 769 -4.69 16.34 -5.40
N VAL A 770 -5.11 17.54 -4.99
CA VAL A 770 -6.51 17.97 -5.11
C VAL A 770 -6.59 19.00 -6.24
N TYR A 771 -7.49 18.76 -7.20
CA TYR A 771 -7.77 19.66 -8.31
C TYR A 771 -9.21 20.19 -8.21
N ARG A 772 -9.44 21.39 -8.73
CA ARG A 772 -10.74 22.04 -8.87
C ARG A 772 -10.94 22.44 -10.33
N ILE A 773 -12.03 21.99 -10.94
CA ILE A 773 -12.42 22.29 -12.32
C ILE A 773 -13.71 23.12 -12.29
N SER A 774 -13.69 24.29 -12.92
CA SER A 774 -14.82 25.23 -12.92
C SER A 774 -14.99 25.95 -14.26
N HIS A 775 -16.16 26.55 -14.49
CA HIS A 775 -16.44 27.35 -15.68
C HIS A 775 -16.82 28.79 -15.25
N PRO A 776 -15.88 29.76 -15.27
CA PRO A 776 -16.08 31.08 -14.66
C PRO A 776 -17.30 31.85 -15.15
N ASP A 777 -17.61 31.75 -16.45
CA ASP A 777 -18.69 32.49 -17.11
C ASP A 777 -20.06 31.80 -17.03
N SER A 778 -20.19 30.72 -16.24
CA SER A 778 -21.46 29.99 -16.08
C SER A 778 -22.21 30.46 -14.85
N GLU A 779 -23.38 31.07 -15.04
CA GLU A 779 -24.30 31.37 -13.94
C GLU A 779 -24.76 30.08 -13.24
N ARG A 780 -25.09 30.18 -11.95
CA ARG A 780 -25.88 29.12 -11.31
C ARG A 780 -27.19 29.06 -12.08
N ALA A 781 -27.60 27.88 -12.52
CA ALA A 781 -28.98 27.72 -12.93
C ALA A 781 -29.89 28.23 -11.80
N SER A 782 -30.97 28.92 -12.15
CA SER A 782 -32.12 28.97 -11.25
C SER A 782 -32.50 27.54 -10.87
N ASP A 783 -33.22 27.38 -9.75
CA ASP A 783 -33.86 26.11 -9.38
C ASP A 783 -34.99 25.82 -10.39
N GLY A 784 -34.61 25.53 -11.64
CA GLY A 784 -35.49 25.02 -12.67
C GLY A 784 -36.04 23.73 -12.11
N ALA A 785 -37.37 23.70 -11.95
CA ALA A 785 -38.07 22.63 -11.28
C ALA A 785 -37.48 21.27 -11.70
N LYS A 786 -37.20 20.42 -10.70
CA LYS A 786 -37.04 18.99 -10.96
C LYS A 786 -38.15 18.60 -11.93
N PRO A 787 -37.85 17.95 -13.08
CA PRO A 787 -38.89 17.47 -13.97
C PRO A 787 -39.96 16.77 -13.14
N SER A 788 -41.24 16.99 -13.46
CA SER A 788 -42.29 16.48 -12.60
C SER A 788 -42.13 14.96 -12.53
N VAL A 789 -42.14 14.41 -11.32
CA VAL A 789 -42.00 12.96 -11.10
C VAL A 789 -43.10 12.21 -11.87
N GLU A 790 -44.23 12.87 -12.10
CA GLU A 790 -45.41 12.37 -12.81
C GLU A 790 -45.23 12.31 -14.34
N ASP A 791 -44.40 13.17 -14.95
CA ASP A 791 -44.10 13.13 -16.40
C ASP A 791 -43.01 12.10 -16.75
N GLU A 792 -42.03 11.88 -15.86
CA GLU A 792 -40.89 10.98 -16.14
C GLU A 792 -41.08 9.54 -15.62
N ALA A 793 -41.90 9.31 -14.58
CA ALA A 793 -42.23 7.95 -14.11
C ALA A 793 -43.07 7.12 -15.11
N ALA A 794 -43.61 7.75 -16.16
CA ALA A 794 -44.44 7.08 -17.16
C ALA A 794 -43.65 6.29 -18.23
N LEU A 795 -42.32 6.43 -18.29
CA LEU A 795 -41.48 5.86 -19.35
C LEU A 795 -40.63 4.64 -18.93
N HIS A 796 -40.27 4.55 -17.66
CA HIS A 796 -39.42 3.49 -17.10
C HIS A 796 -40.04 3.03 -15.77
N GLY A 797 -40.20 1.72 -15.60
CA GLY A 797 -40.77 1.16 -14.36
C GLY A 797 -39.84 1.48 -13.19
N GLY A 798 -40.29 2.37 -12.29
CA GLY A 798 -39.43 2.97 -11.28
C GLY A 798 -38.93 2.02 -10.19
N SER A 799 -38.48 2.58 -9.07
CA SER A 799 -38.02 1.82 -7.90
C SER A 799 -39.07 0.89 -7.28
N GLU A 800 -40.34 1.05 -7.65
CA GLU A 800 -41.45 0.21 -7.22
C GLU A 800 -41.46 -1.14 -7.98
N PRO A 801 -41.62 -2.28 -7.28
CA PRO A 801 -41.64 -3.58 -7.93
C PRO A 801 -42.90 -3.73 -8.80
N VAL A 802 -42.70 -4.16 -10.06
CA VAL A 802 -43.79 -4.56 -10.96
C VAL A 802 -44.60 -5.68 -10.31
N ASP A 803 -45.92 -5.55 -10.26
CA ASP A 803 -46.78 -6.62 -9.75
C ASP A 803 -46.75 -7.85 -10.66
N VAL A 804 -47.05 -9.01 -10.10
CA VAL A 804 -46.86 -10.30 -10.78
C VAL A 804 -47.72 -10.42 -12.05
N GLU A 805 -48.96 -9.93 -12.07
CA GLU A 805 -49.82 -10.07 -13.25
C GLU A 805 -49.46 -9.08 -14.36
N THR A 806 -49.08 -7.84 -14.01
CA THR A 806 -48.47 -6.92 -14.98
C THR A 806 -47.17 -7.51 -15.54
N ALA A 807 -46.33 -8.12 -14.71
CA ALA A 807 -45.09 -8.75 -15.15
C ALA A 807 -45.33 -9.85 -16.20
N TRP A 808 -46.35 -10.72 -16.05
CA TRP A 808 -46.67 -11.72 -17.07
C TRP A 808 -46.96 -11.11 -18.45
N SER A 809 -47.61 -9.93 -18.50
CA SER A 809 -47.93 -9.25 -19.76
C SER A 809 -46.69 -8.71 -20.49
N LEU A 810 -45.62 -8.37 -19.75
CA LEU A 810 -44.38 -7.78 -20.26
C LEU A 810 -43.36 -8.82 -20.73
N LEU A 811 -43.60 -10.12 -20.51
CA LEU A 811 -42.70 -11.19 -20.92
C LEU A 811 -42.55 -11.33 -22.45
N GLY A 812 -43.49 -10.79 -23.22
CA GLY A 812 -43.45 -10.78 -24.69
C GLY A 812 -42.71 -9.59 -25.31
N GLU A 813 -42.30 -8.60 -24.51
CA GLU A 813 -41.72 -7.34 -25.01
C GLU A 813 -40.40 -7.57 -25.74
N SER A 814 -40.18 -6.85 -26.84
CA SER A 814 -38.89 -6.85 -27.56
C SER A 814 -37.78 -6.23 -26.72
N ASP A 815 -38.13 -5.23 -25.92
CA ASP A 815 -37.29 -4.56 -24.93
C ASP A 815 -36.82 -5.54 -23.84
N ARG A 816 -35.51 -5.84 -23.86
CA ARG A 816 -34.90 -6.78 -22.92
C ARG A 816 -34.83 -6.26 -21.49
N PHE A 817 -34.76 -4.95 -21.26
CA PHE A 817 -34.72 -4.42 -19.89
C PHE A 817 -36.09 -4.55 -19.22
N ARG A 818 -37.16 -4.16 -19.93
CA ARG A 818 -38.54 -4.35 -19.44
C ARG A 818 -38.87 -5.82 -19.21
N ARG A 819 -38.48 -6.70 -20.14
CA ARG A 819 -38.70 -8.14 -20.05
C ARG A 819 -37.88 -8.82 -18.94
N HIS A 820 -36.63 -8.37 -18.69
CA HIS A 820 -35.81 -8.86 -17.58
C HIS A 820 -36.39 -8.43 -16.23
N ALA A 821 -36.85 -7.18 -16.09
CA ALA A 821 -37.54 -6.71 -14.89
C ALA A 821 -38.82 -7.53 -14.62
N ALA A 822 -39.59 -7.84 -15.67
CA ALA A 822 -40.77 -8.71 -15.57
C ALA A 822 -40.41 -10.16 -15.14
N ARG A 823 -39.43 -10.79 -15.78
CA ARG A 823 -38.98 -12.15 -15.42
C ARG A 823 -38.49 -12.22 -13.97
N THR A 824 -37.66 -11.26 -13.56
CA THR A 824 -37.09 -11.21 -12.20
C THR A 824 -38.15 -10.89 -11.14
N ALA A 825 -39.18 -10.09 -11.45
CA ALA A 825 -40.32 -9.89 -10.56
C ALA A 825 -41.07 -11.21 -10.27
N ILE A 826 -41.25 -12.07 -11.29
CA ILE A 826 -41.87 -13.39 -11.14
C ILE A 826 -40.93 -14.36 -10.38
N GLU A 827 -39.64 -14.44 -10.78
CA GLU A 827 -38.63 -15.31 -10.14
C GLU A 827 -38.41 -15.02 -8.64
N ARG A 828 -38.78 -13.83 -8.15
CA ARG A 828 -38.73 -13.46 -6.71
C ARG A 828 -39.90 -14.00 -5.90
N THR A 829 -40.94 -14.53 -6.55
CA THR A 829 -42.07 -15.21 -5.89
C THR A 829 -41.83 -16.71 -5.81
N ASP A 830 -42.59 -17.39 -4.94
CA ASP A 830 -42.43 -18.82 -4.72
C ASP A 830 -42.56 -19.63 -6.01
N PHE A 831 -41.67 -20.61 -6.22
CA PHE A 831 -41.59 -21.36 -7.48
C PHE A 831 -42.90 -22.09 -7.78
N GLU A 832 -43.52 -22.67 -6.75
CA GLU A 832 -44.78 -23.41 -6.86
C GLU A 832 -45.97 -22.50 -7.27
N SER A 833 -45.85 -21.15 -7.20
CA SER A 833 -46.92 -20.25 -7.65
C SER A 833 -46.89 -19.94 -9.16
N TRP A 834 -45.81 -20.27 -9.88
CA TRP A 834 -45.65 -19.90 -11.30
C TRP A 834 -45.12 -20.99 -12.22
N HIS A 835 -44.51 -22.06 -11.70
CA HIS A 835 -43.85 -23.10 -12.51
C HIS A 835 -44.77 -23.79 -13.54
N GLU A 836 -46.04 -24.07 -13.22
CA GLU A 836 -46.98 -24.64 -14.19
C GLU A 836 -47.26 -23.66 -15.33
N ARG A 837 -47.64 -22.41 -15.00
CA ARG A 837 -47.95 -21.35 -15.96
C ARG A 837 -46.80 -21.08 -16.92
N ALA A 838 -45.55 -21.07 -16.41
CA ALA A 838 -44.34 -20.93 -17.22
C ALA A 838 -44.20 -22.04 -18.28
N MET A 839 -44.56 -23.28 -17.94
CA MET A 839 -44.43 -24.44 -18.82
C MET A 839 -45.60 -24.60 -19.80
N THR A 840 -46.74 -23.96 -19.53
CA THR A 840 -47.97 -24.04 -20.35
C THR A 840 -48.23 -22.83 -21.26
N ILE A 841 -47.34 -21.83 -21.31
CA ILE A 841 -47.47 -20.71 -22.26
C ILE A 841 -47.62 -21.25 -23.70
N ASP A 842 -48.58 -20.73 -24.45
CA ASP A 842 -48.75 -21.07 -25.87
C ASP A 842 -47.56 -20.48 -26.67
N ALA A 843 -46.64 -21.33 -27.09
CA ALA A 843 -45.42 -20.91 -27.77
C ALA A 843 -45.61 -20.60 -29.25
N ASP A 844 -46.74 -21.00 -29.85
CA ASP A 844 -47.09 -20.60 -31.22
C ASP A 844 -47.68 -19.18 -31.25
N ARG A 845 -48.31 -18.75 -30.14
CA ARG A 845 -48.82 -17.40 -29.94
C ARG A 845 -47.81 -16.44 -29.32
N GLU A 846 -47.09 -16.87 -28.27
CA GLU A 846 -46.22 -16.03 -27.43
C GLU A 846 -44.80 -16.64 -27.29
N PRO A 847 -44.07 -16.85 -28.41
CA PRO A 847 -42.81 -17.59 -28.44
C PRO A 847 -41.72 -17.00 -27.52
N LEU A 848 -41.63 -15.66 -27.42
CA LEU A 848 -40.63 -15.02 -26.56
C LEU A 848 -40.94 -15.23 -25.07
N ALA A 849 -42.18 -14.96 -24.64
CA ALA A 849 -42.60 -15.17 -23.25
C ALA A 849 -42.41 -16.64 -22.82
N ALA A 850 -42.79 -17.58 -23.70
CA ALA A 850 -42.55 -19.00 -23.52
C ALA A 850 -41.06 -19.32 -23.31
N ALA A 851 -40.17 -18.81 -24.17
CA ALA A 851 -38.73 -19.05 -24.05
C ALA A 851 -38.11 -18.43 -22.78
N VAL A 852 -38.53 -17.22 -22.41
CA VAL A 852 -38.00 -16.47 -21.27
C VAL A 852 -38.44 -17.08 -19.93
N MET A 853 -39.69 -17.52 -19.82
CA MET A 853 -40.12 -18.27 -18.64
C MET A 853 -39.54 -19.69 -18.59
N THR A 854 -39.11 -20.24 -19.73
CA THR A 854 -38.32 -21.48 -19.75
C THR A 854 -36.89 -21.25 -19.18
N VAL A 855 -36.31 -20.05 -19.32
CA VAL A 855 -35.06 -19.65 -18.62
C VAL A 855 -35.28 -19.56 -17.12
N ALA A 856 -36.33 -18.85 -16.68
CA ALA A 856 -36.69 -18.75 -15.27
C ALA A 856 -36.91 -20.14 -14.63
N PHE A 857 -37.69 -21.00 -15.30
CA PHE A 857 -37.93 -22.37 -14.86
C PHE A 857 -36.60 -23.15 -14.74
N ALA A 858 -35.70 -23.06 -15.72
CA ALA A 858 -34.41 -23.74 -15.67
C ALA A 858 -33.52 -23.32 -14.47
N ARG A 859 -33.65 -22.07 -14.00
CA ARG A 859 -32.90 -21.53 -12.85
C ARG A 859 -33.45 -22.01 -11.50
N HIS A 860 -34.77 -22.21 -11.39
CA HIS A 860 -35.45 -22.57 -10.14
C HIS A 860 -35.78 -24.07 -10.00
N MET A 861 -35.84 -24.81 -11.11
CA MET A 861 -36.26 -26.22 -11.09
C MET A 861 -35.32 -27.15 -10.31
N SER A 862 -35.82 -28.34 -9.99
CA SER A 862 -35.00 -29.40 -9.43
C SER A 862 -34.59 -30.43 -10.49
N ARG A 863 -33.66 -31.33 -10.15
CA ARG A 863 -33.21 -32.40 -11.05
C ARG A 863 -34.35 -33.35 -11.49
N LYS A 864 -35.48 -33.41 -10.77
CA LYS A 864 -36.65 -34.24 -11.15
C LYS A 864 -37.33 -33.70 -12.43
N ASP A 865 -37.28 -32.38 -12.62
CA ASP A 865 -38.04 -31.64 -13.65
C ASP A 865 -37.29 -31.53 -14.98
N ARG A 866 -35.97 -31.78 -14.95
CA ARG A 866 -35.04 -31.71 -16.09
C ARG A 866 -35.57 -32.36 -17.36
N ASP A 867 -36.09 -33.59 -17.26
CA ASP A 867 -36.58 -34.31 -18.44
C ASP A 867 -37.86 -33.66 -19.02
N THR A 868 -38.74 -33.14 -18.16
CA THR A 868 -39.91 -32.34 -18.56
C THR A 868 -39.48 -31.06 -19.27
N LEU A 869 -38.46 -30.37 -18.74
CA LEU A 869 -37.88 -29.18 -19.37
C LEU A 869 -37.31 -29.47 -20.75
N PHE A 870 -36.53 -30.54 -20.94
CA PHE A 870 -36.01 -30.88 -22.27
C PHE A 870 -37.09 -31.36 -23.25
N THR A 871 -38.16 -32.00 -22.77
CA THR A 871 -39.34 -32.27 -23.60
C THR A 871 -40.02 -30.97 -24.04
N ARG A 872 -40.16 -29.98 -23.16
CA ARG A 872 -40.70 -28.65 -23.50
C ARG A 872 -39.79 -27.94 -24.50
N LEU A 873 -38.48 -27.85 -24.26
CA LEU A 873 -37.50 -27.23 -25.15
C LEU A 873 -37.52 -27.84 -26.57
N ALA A 874 -37.67 -29.17 -26.68
CA ALA A 874 -37.79 -29.86 -27.97
C ALA A 874 -39.12 -29.60 -28.70
N ALA A 875 -40.18 -29.21 -27.99
CA ALA A 875 -41.49 -28.86 -28.54
C ALA A 875 -41.61 -27.39 -28.97
N LEU A 876 -40.67 -26.52 -28.60
CA LEU A 876 -40.71 -25.10 -28.96
C LEU A 876 -40.44 -24.89 -30.47
N PRO A 877 -41.13 -23.94 -31.14
CA PRO A 877 -41.05 -23.71 -32.58
C PRO A 877 -39.77 -22.94 -33.01
N PHE A 878 -38.60 -23.51 -32.70
CA PHE A 878 -37.27 -22.90 -32.92
C PHE A 878 -37.05 -22.34 -34.35
N ASP A 879 -37.57 -22.98 -35.39
CA ASP A 879 -37.45 -22.50 -36.79
C ASP A 879 -38.09 -21.13 -37.01
N THR A 880 -39.27 -20.89 -36.43
CA THR A 880 -40.08 -19.68 -36.66
C THR A 880 -39.88 -18.64 -35.56
N MET A 881 -39.30 -19.03 -34.43
CA MET A 881 -38.90 -18.13 -33.34
C MET A 881 -37.95 -17.02 -33.81
N GLN A 882 -38.19 -15.81 -33.31
CA GLN A 882 -37.25 -14.70 -33.40
C GLN A 882 -35.95 -14.99 -32.64
N GLU A 883 -34.89 -14.26 -32.99
CA GLU A 883 -33.53 -14.50 -32.49
C GLU A 883 -33.43 -14.50 -30.95
N ALA A 884 -34.00 -13.50 -30.27
CA ALA A 884 -34.01 -13.44 -28.81
C ALA A 884 -34.69 -14.67 -28.16
N ALA A 885 -35.76 -15.18 -28.76
CA ALA A 885 -36.43 -16.39 -28.27
C ALA A 885 -35.56 -17.64 -28.49
N ARG A 886 -34.86 -17.75 -29.64
CA ARG A 886 -33.88 -18.84 -29.87
C ARG A 886 -32.73 -18.80 -28.86
N LEU A 887 -32.17 -17.62 -28.59
CA LEU A 887 -31.11 -17.44 -27.59
C LEU A 887 -31.61 -17.81 -26.18
N ALA A 888 -32.82 -17.41 -25.79
CA ALA A 888 -33.44 -17.82 -24.52
C ALA A 888 -33.66 -19.35 -24.42
N VAL A 889 -34.09 -20.01 -25.50
CA VAL A 889 -34.20 -21.49 -25.55
C VAL A 889 -32.85 -22.17 -25.35
N LEU A 890 -31.80 -21.69 -26.03
CA LEU A 890 -30.44 -22.22 -25.86
C LEU A 890 -29.91 -21.95 -24.45
N ARG A 891 -30.16 -20.77 -23.90
CA ARG A 891 -29.77 -20.39 -22.53
C ARG A 891 -30.43 -21.26 -21.47
N ALA A 892 -31.74 -21.52 -21.58
CA ALA A 892 -32.46 -22.43 -20.69
C ALA A 892 -31.89 -23.86 -20.75
N ALA A 893 -31.50 -24.32 -21.95
CA ALA A 893 -30.81 -25.59 -22.11
C ALA A 893 -29.40 -25.58 -21.45
N GLU A 894 -28.65 -24.48 -21.55
CA GLU A 894 -27.33 -24.33 -20.91
C GLU A 894 -27.44 -24.50 -19.38
N ILE A 895 -28.32 -23.72 -18.76
CA ILE A 895 -28.57 -23.73 -17.31
C ILE A 895 -28.97 -25.14 -16.85
N ALA A 896 -29.90 -25.77 -17.56
CA ALA A 896 -30.37 -27.12 -17.24
C ALA A 896 -29.29 -28.19 -17.37
N LEU A 897 -28.43 -28.12 -18.40
CA LEU A 897 -27.29 -29.03 -18.55
C LEU A 897 -26.22 -28.77 -17.47
N ALA A 898 -25.92 -27.51 -17.15
CA ALA A 898 -24.91 -27.13 -16.17
C ALA A 898 -25.31 -27.57 -14.74
N ARG A 899 -26.54 -27.26 -14.31
CA ARG A 899 -27.04 -27.60 -12.95
C ARG A 899 -27.48 -29.06 -12.79
N HIS A 900 -28.05 -29.68 -13.82
CA HIS A 900 -28.77 -30.97 -13.68
C HIS A 900 -28.33 -32.08 -14.66
N GLY A 901 -27.38 -31.78 -15.55
CA GLY A 901 -26.82 -32.72 -16.52
C GLY A 901 -27.73 -33.07 -17.69
N LYS A 902 -27.34 -34.06 -18.49
CA LYS A 902 -28.06 -34.48 -19.70
C LYS A 902 -29.40 -35.17 -19.37
N PRO A 903 -30.48 -34.94 -20.15
CA PRO A 903 -31.76 -35.66 -20.02
C PRO A 903 -31.63 -37.13 -20.46
N ARG A 904 -32.70 -37.92 -20.31
CA ARG A 904 -32.74 -39.31 -20.86
C ARG A 904 -32.33 -39.33 -22.35
N PRO A 905 -31.61 -40.38 -22.82
CA PRO A 905 -31.08 -40.43 -24.19
C PRO A 905 -32.12 -40.29 -25.32
N SER A 906 -33.37 -40.68 -25.12
CA SER A 906 -34.45 -40.46 -26.09
C SER A 906 -34.80 -38.98 -26.25
N ILE A 907 -34.94 -38.26 -25.14
CA ILE A 907 -35.23 -36.82 -25.12
C ILE A 907 -34.03 -36.03 -25.64
N ALA A 908 -32.81 -36.40 -25.22
CA ALA A 908 -31.57 -35.82 -25.74
C ALA A 908 -31.48 -35.91 -27.27
N ARG A 909 -31.78 -37.08 -27.86
CA ARG A 909 -31.84 -37.25 -29.32
C ARG A 909 -32.93 -36.42 -29.98
N SER A 910 -34.11 -36.30 -29.36
CA SER A 910 -35.20 -35.47 -29.89
C SER A 910 -34.81 -33.99 -29.95
N PHE A 911 -34.13 -33.48 -28.93
CA PHE A 911 -33.67 -32.10 -28.89
C PHE A 911 -32.45 -31.85 -29.79
N LEU A 912 -31.52 -32.81 -29.89
CA LEU A 912 -30.43 -32.75 -30.87
C LEU A 912 -30.94 -32.67 -32.31
N ALA A 913 -31.87 -33.55 -32.69
CA ALA A 913 -32.48 -33.54 -34.03
C ALA A 913 -33.21 -32.20 -34.35
N ARG A 914 -33.63 -31.46 -33.32
CA ARG A 914 -34.22 -30.13 -33.46
C ARG A 914 -33.17 -29.04 -33.74
N LEU A 915 -32.00 -29.12 -33.11
CA LEU A 915 -30.97 -28.06 -33.13
C LEU A 915 -29.90 -28.27 -34.21
N GLU A 916 -29.51 -29.51 -34.52
CA GLU A 916 -28.43 -29.84 -35.46
C GLU A 916 -28.59 -29.19 -36.86
N PRO A 917 -29.79 -29.10 -37.47
CA PRO A 917 -29.96 -28.44 -38.78
C PRO A 917 -29.64 -26.94 -38.81
N HIS A 918 -29.48 -26.29 -37.65
CA HIS A 918 -29.23 -24.85 -37.54
C HIS A 918 -27.76 -24.48 -37.34
N PHE A 919 -26.85 -25.47 -37.26
CA PHE A 919 -25.43 -25.29 -36.98
C PHE A 919 -24.55 -25.83 -38.13
N PRO A 920 -23.67 -25.03 -38.74
CA PRO A 920 -23.41 -23.61 -38.45
C PRO A 920 -24.54 -22.66 -38.83
N ASN A 921 -24.66 -21.56 -38.08
CA ASN A 921 -25.62 -20.48 -38.29
C ASN A 921 -24.97 -19.23 -38.93
N LYS A 922 -25.82 -18.32 -39.45
CA LYS A 922 -25.37 -17.01 -39.94
C LYS A 922 -25.29 -15.95 -38.85
N ASN A 923 -26.12 -16.04 -37.81
CA ASN A 923 -25.99 -15.18 -36.64
C ASN A 923 -24.94 -15.78 -35.70
N GLU A 924 -23.88 -15.03 -35.42
CA GLU A 924 -22.75 -15.48 -34.61
C GLU A 924 -23.09 -15.80 -33.15
N HIS A 925 -24.03 -15.08 -32.53
CA HIS A 925 -24.46 -15.34 -31.15
C HIS A 925 -25.24 -16.67 -31.08
N VAL A 926 -26.16 -16.90 -32.02
CA VAL A 926 -26.90 -18.16 -32.15
C VAL A 926 -25.95 -19.30 -32.52
N ASP A 927 -24.98 -19.07 -33.39
CA ASP A 927 -23.95 -20.07 -33.77
C ASP A 927 -23.08 -20.47 -32.57
N ALA A 928 -22.65 -19.49 -31.77
CA ALA A 928 -21.87 -19.71 -30.55
C ALA A 928 -22.65 -20.50 -29.49
N GLU A 929 -23.93 -20.16 -29.26
CA GLU A 929 -24.79 -20.87 -28.33
C GLU A 929 -25.17 -22.28 -28.83
N LEU A 930 -25.45 -22.46 -30.13
CA LEU A 930 -25.69 -23.77 -30.72
C LEU A 930 -24.47 -24.69 -30.56
N ALA A 931 -23.27 -24.21 -30.87
CA ALA A 931 -22.04 -24.97 -30.66
C ALA A 931 -21.91 -25.47 -29.21
N ARG A 932 -22.25 -24.61 -28.23
CA ARG A 932 -22.21 -24.92 -26.81
C ARG A 932 -23.24 -25.99 -26.42
N ILE A 933 -24.50 -25.84 -26.81
CA ILE A 933 -25.57 -26.79 -26.45
C ILE A 933 -25.37 -28.14 -27.15
N LEU A 934 -25.03 -28.14 -28.45
CA LEU A 934 -24.79 -29.36 -29.20
C LEU A 934 -23.56 -30.12 -28.66
N CYS A 935 -22.46 -29.43 -28.37
CA CYS A 935 -21.30 -30.06 -27.72
C CYS A 935 -21.62 -30.53 -26.30
N GLY A 936 -22.37 -29.74 -25.53
CA GLY A 936 -22.83 -30.09 -24.19
C GLY A 936 -23.68 -31.36 -24.17
N LEU A 937 -24.57 -31.53 -25.14
CA LEU A 937 -25.34 -32.76 -25.35
C LEU A 937 -24.49 -33.92 -25.87
N GLY A 938 -23.40 -33.62 -26.59
CA GLY A 938 -22.46 -34.61 -27.17
C GLY A 938 -22.81 -34.98 -28.61
N SER A 939 -23.29 -34.02 -29.40
CA SER A 939 -23.48 -34.15 -30.85
C SER A 939 -22.17 -34.43 -31.57
N GLU A 940 -22.15 -35.48 -32.39
CA GLU A 940 -21.04 -35.77 -33.30
C GLU A 940 -21.07 -34.86 -34.54
N ALA A 941 -22.27 -34.46 -34.99
CA ALA A 941 -22.43 -33.52 -36.10
C ALA A 941 -21.83 -32.14 -35.79
N ALA A 942 -21.96 -31.67 -34.54
CA ALA A 942 -21.36 -30.41 -34.10
C ALA A 942 -19.83 -30.41 -34.15
N VAL A 943 -19.16 -31.57 -34.13
CA VAL A 943 -17.69 -31.63 -34.30
C VAL A 943 -17.32 -31.12 -35.70
N ALA A 944 -18.02 -31.57 -36.74
CA ALA A 944 -17.77 -31.12 -38.11
C ALA A 944 -18.03 -29.61 -38.28
N GLY A 945 -19.13 -29.09 -37.71
CA GLY A 945 -19.44 -27.66 -37.73
C GLY A 945 -18.38 -26.82 -37.02
N CYS A 946 -17.98 -27.18 -35.79
CA CYS A 946 -16.92 -26.47 -35.07
C CYS A 946 -15.59 -26.48 -35.84
N LEU A 947 -15.20 -27.63 -36.41
CA LEU A 947 -13.98 -27.73 -37.23
C LEU A 947 -14.03 -26.87 -38.50
N ALA A 948 -15.22 -26.61 -39.06
CA ALA A 948 -15.40 -25.67 -40.16
C ALA A 948 -15.16 -24.23 -39.69
N LYS A 949 -15.75 -23.81 -38.57
CA LYS A 949 -15.51 -22.50 -37.95
C LYS A 949 -14.02 -22.25 -37.65
N LEU A 950 -13.28 -23.26 -37.20
CA LEU A 950 -11.81 -23.21 -37.01
C LEU A 950 -10.99 -22.92 -38.29
N ALA A 951 -11.59 -23.06 -39.48
CA ALA A 951 -10.94 -22.82 -40.76
C ALA A 951 -11.44 -21.53 -41.45
N GLU A 952 -12.46 -20.87 -40.89
CA GLU A 952 -12.90 -19.55 -41.35
C GLU A 952 -11.87 -18.48 -40.96
N ARG A 953 -11.74 -17.45 -41.80
CA ARG A 953 -10.97 -16.26 -41.45
C ARG A 953 -11.88 -15.31 -40.68
N GLU A 954 -11.51 -15.02 -39.44
CA GLU A 954 -12.13 -13.94 -38.68
C GLU A 954 -11.81 -12.59 -39.34
N ASP A 955 -12.84 -11.75 -39.50
CA ASP A 955 -12.67 -10.35 -39.86
C ASP A 955 -12.58 -9.54 -38.57
N HIS A 956 -11.61 -8.65 -38.49
CA HIS A 956 -11.27 -7.92 -37.27
C HIS A 956 -11.34 -6.43 -37.53
N ALA A 957 -12.56 -5.88 -37.47
CA ALA A 957 -12.74 -4.45 -37.35
C ALA A 957 -12.04 -3.97 -36.05
N PRO A 958 -11.24 -2.88 -36.09
CA PRO A 958 -10.68 -2.31 -34.87
C PRO A 958 -11.79 -1.95 -33.87
N PRO A 959 -11.65 -2.28 -32.57
CA PRO A 959 -12.63 -1.90 -31.57
C PRO A 959 -12.86 -0.38 -31.54
N ALA A 960 -14.11 0.06 -31.28
CA ALA A 960 -14.49 1.48 -31.30
C ALA A 960 -13.82 2.37 -30.23
N TRP A 961 -12.89 1.81 -29.44
CA TRP A 961 -12.14 2.45 -28.37
C TRP A 961 -10.62 2.51 -28.61
N THR A 962 -10.12 2.15 -29.80
CA THR A 962 -8.67 2.12 -30.10
C THR A 962 -7.92 3.41 -29.78
N ASP A 963 -8.57 4.56 -29.91
CA ASP A 963 -7.99 5.89 -29.69
C ASP A 963 -7.58 6.13 -28.21
N VAL A 964 -8.08 5.33 -27.28
CA VAL A 964 -7.65 5.34 -25.86
C VAL A 964 -6.20 4.88 -25.72
N LEU A 965 -5.77 3.95 -26.58
CA LEU A 965 -4.46 3.29 -26.51
C LEU A 965 -3.28 4.23 -26.82
N GLU A 966 -3.54 5.41 -27.39
CA GLU A 966 -2.52 6.44 -27.63
C GLU A 966 -2.16 7.24 -26.37
N ARG A 967 -3.03 7.23 -25.36
CA ARG A 967 -2.91 8.10 -24.18
C ARG A 967 -1.91 7.56 -23.16
N ASN A 968 -1.78 6.24 -23.05
CA ASN A 968 -0.78 5.57 -22.22
C ASN A 968 0.05 4.62 -23.10
N ASP A 969 1.31 4.95 -23.38
CA ASP A 969 2.15 4.11 -24.25
C ASP A 969 2.53 2.79 -23.59
N SER A 970 2.75 2.78 -22.28
CA SER A 970 3.08 1.57 -21.51
C SER A 970 1.96 0.53 -21.49
N TYR A 971 0.71 0.98 -21.41
CA TYR A 971 -0.46 0.07 -21.40
C TYR A 971 -1.03 -0.17 -22.81
N GLY A 972 -1.08 0.88 -23.64
CA GLY A 972 -1.73 0.85 -24.93
C GLY A 972 -0.87 0.38 -26.10
N LYS A 973 0.47 0.45 -26.02
CA LYS A 973 1.36 -0.07 -27.09
C LYS A 973 1.32 -1.60 -27.21
N PRO A 974 1.34 -2.41 -26.13
CA PRO A 974 1.14 -3.85 -26.23
C PRO A 974 -0.21 -4.23 -26.86
N ILE A 975 -1.29 -3.53 -26.49
CA ILE A 975 -2.64 -3.77 -27.03
C ILE A 975 -2.72 -3.37 -28.50
N ARG A 976 -2.16 -2.21 -28.92
CA ARG A 976 -2.08 -1.83 -30.35
C ARG A 976 -1.36 -2.90 -31.17
N ARG A 977 -0.20 -3.37 -30.71
CA ARG A 977 0.57 -4.45 -31.36
C ARG A 977 -0.17 -5.78 -31.43
N MET A 978 -1.01 -6.09 -30.44
CA MET A 978 -1.90 -7.25 -30.48
C MET A 978 -3.00 -7.06 -31.54
N LEU A 979 -3.59 -5.88 -31.66
CA LEU A 979 -4.63 -5.58 -32.64
C LEU A 979 -4.11 -5.53 -34.10
N GLU A 980 -2.80 -5.39 -34.32
CA GLU A 980 -2.15 -5.55 -35.64
C GLU A 980 -2.18 -7.01 -36.13
N ASP A 981 -2.15 -8.00 -35.22
CA ASP A 981 -2.23 -9.43 -35.55
C ASP A 981 -3.05 -10.19 -34.48
N PRO A 982 -4.39 -9.99 -34.45
CA PRO A 982 -5.23 -10.37 -33.33
C PRO A 982 -5.39 -11.89 -33.12
N PRO A 983 -5.66 -12.31 -31.87
CA PRO A 983 -6.11 -13.67 -31.57
C PRO A 983 -7.39 -14.09 -32.29
N PRO A 984 -7.48 -15.36 -32.75
CA PRO A 984 -8.68 -15.92 -33.36
C PRO A 984 -9.73 -16.24 -32.28
N THR A 985 -10.35 -15.18 -31.78
CA THR A 985 -11.14 -15.15 -30.56
C THR A 985 -12.45 -15.93 -30.71
N ALA A 986 -13.11 -15.82 -31.87
CA ALA A 986 -14.32 -16.59 -32.15
C ALA A 986 -14.01 -18.08 -32.34
N ALA A 987 -12.95 -18.43 -33.06
CA ALA A 987 -12.52 -19.82 -33.24
C ALA A 987 -12.14 -20.49 -31.91
N LEU A 988 -11.52 -19.75 -30.96
CA LEU A 988 -11.22 -20.23 -29.61
C LEU A 988 -12.48 -20.61 -28.81
N HIS A 989 -13.63 -19.98 -29.04
CA HIS A 989 -14.91 -20.39 -28.43
C HIS A 989 -15.34 -21.79 -28.88
N TYR A 990 -15.30 -22.09 -30.18
CA TYR A 990 -15.64 -23.43 -30.69
C TYR A 990 -14.66 -24.49 -30.19
N VAL A 991 -13.36 -24.18 -30.07
CA VAL A 991 -12.39 -25.07 -29.41
C VAL A 991 -12.75 -25.32 -27.95
N ASN A 992 -13.15 -24.28 -27.21
CA ASN A 992 -13.58 -24.45 -25.83
C ASN A 992 -14.81 -25.38 -25.72
N CYS A 993 -15.80 -25.24 -26.60
CA CYS A 993 -16.97 -26.12 -26.67
C CYS A 993 -16.61 -27.58 -26.96
N LEU A 994 -15.70 -27.84 -27.91
CA LEU A 994 -15.25 -29.19 -28.28
C LEU A 994 -14.66 -30.00 -27.12
N ARG A 995 -14.20 -29.35 -26.03
CA ARG A 995 -13.74 -30.02 -24.81
C ARG A 995 -14.81 -30.94 -24.18
N MET A 996 -16.10 -30.64 -24.39
CA MET A 996 -17.23 -31.43 -23.85
C MET A 996 -17.55 -32.70 -24.64
N VAL A 997 -16.97 -32.88 -25.83
CA VAL A 997 -17.33 -33.98 -26.74
C VAL A 997 -16.24 -35.05 -26.73
N ASP A 998 -16.62 -36.32 -26.68
CA ASP A 998 -15.70 -37.46 -26.80
C ASP A 998 -15.89 -38.22 -28.13
N ARG A 999 -17.12 -38.34 -28.62
CA ARG A 999 -17.43 -38.96 -29.92
C ARG A 999 -17.03 -38.03 -31.06
N GLY A 1000 -16.35 -38.55 -32.08
CA GLY A 1000 -15.75 -37.74 -33.14
C GLY A 1000 -14.37 -37.13 -32.78
N MET A 1001 -13.94 -37.16 -31.52
CA MET A 1001 -12.63 -36.68 -31.06
C MET A 1001 -11.51 -37.73 -31.21
N GLY A 1002 -11.45 -38.40 -32.36
CA GLY A 1002 -10.37 -39.33 -32.68
C GLY A 1002 -9.01 -38.63 -32.91
N PRO A 1003 -7.90 -39.38 -33.03
CA PRO A 1003 -6.55 -38.81 -33.12
C PRO A 1003 -6.37 -37.72 -34.20
N ALA A 1004 -6.97 -37.90 -35.39
CA ALA A 1004 -6.88 -36.89 -36.46
C ALA A 1004 -7.65 -35.60 -36.13
N THR A 1005 -8.76 -35.69 -35.39
CA THR A 1005 -9.54 -34.53 -34.92
C THR A 1005 -8.75 -33.76 -33.87
N CYS A 1006 -8.22 -34.45 -32.86
CA CYS A 1006 -7.38 -33.83 -31.83
C CYS A 1006 -6.11 -33.21 -32.45
N GLU A 1007 -5.46 -33.88 -33.40
CA GLU A 1007 -4.31 -33.35 -34.15
C GLU A 1007 -4.63 -32.03 -34.88
N ARG A 1008 -5.82 -31.92 -35.50
CA ARG A 1008 -6.29 -30.68 -36.15
C ARG A 1008 -6.56 -29.56 -35.14
N VAL A 1009 -7.21 -29.85 -34.00
CA VAL A 1009 -7.49 -28.86 -32.94
C VAL A 1009 -6.20 -28.40 -32.25
N LEU A 1010 -5.30 -29.32 -31.91
CA LEU A 1010 -4.00 -29.01 -31.31
C LEU A 1010 -3.11 -28.19 -32.28
N SER A 1011 -3.15 -28.50 -33.58
CA SER A 1011 -2.47 -27.69 -34.60
C SER A 1011 -3.02 -26.27 -34.70
N PHE A 1012 -4.35 -26.09 -34.52
CA PHE A 1012 -4.95 -24.76 -34.44
C PHE A 1012 -4.49 -24.01 -33.17
N LEU A 1013 -4.60 -24.66 -32.00
CA LEU A 1013 -4.19 -24.07 -30.72
C LEU A 1013 -2.70 -23.70 -30.69
N GLN A 1014 -1.82 -24.51 -31.28
CA GLN A 1014 -0.38 -24.19 -31.41
C GLN A 1014 -0.15 -22.91 -32.24
N ARG A 1015 -0.97 -22.63 -33.26
CA ARG A 1015 -0.92 -21.37 -34.02
C ARG A 1015 -1.50 -20.20 -33.22
N ALA A 1016 -2.64 -20.39 -32.57
CA ALA A 1016 -3.27 -19.38 -31.71
C ALA A 1016 -2.33 -18.95 -30.56
N ARG A 1017 -1.59 -19.90 -29.95
CA ARG A 1017 -0.62 -19.65 -28.87
C ARG A 1017 0.50 -18.69 -29.25
N ARG A 1018 0.82 -18.57 -30.54
CA ARG A 1018 1.88 -17.68 -31.06
C ARG A 1018 1.43 -16.22 -31.20
N LYS A 1019 0.12 -15.95 -31.10
CA LYS A 1019 -0.43 -14.58 -31.09
C LYS A 1019 -0.12 -13.88 -29.77
N ALA A 1020 -0.06 -12.56 -29.81
CA ALA A 1020 -0.09 -11.74 -28.59
C ALA A 1020 -1.48 -11.79 -27.95
N GLY A 1021 -1.58 -11.59 -26.65
CA GLY A 1021 -2.83 -11.61 -25.88
C GLY A 1021 -2.57 -11.13 -24.46
N GLY A 1022 -3.61 -11.07 -23.63
CA GLY A 1022 -3.49 -10.73 -22.22
C GLY A 1022 -2.65 -11.74 -21.42
N ALA A 1023 -2.25 -11.38 -20.20
CA ALA A 1023 -1.36 -12.20 -19.36
C ALA A 1023 -1.84 -13.65 -19.10
N SER A 1024 -3.15 -13.91 -19.18
CA SER A 1024 -3.74 -15.24 -19.01
C SER A 1024 -3.98 -15.98 -20.34
N TYR A 1025 -3.95 -15.30 -21.49
CA TYR A 1025 -4.26 -15.85 -22.83
C TYR A 1025 -3.54 -17.18 -23.14
N LYS A 1026 -2.21 -17.20 -23.02
CA LYS A 1026 -1.38 -18.39 -23.32
C LYS A 1026 -1.70 -19.55 -22.38
N GLY A 1027 -1.91 -19.27 -21.10
CA GLY A 1027 -2.27 -20.28 -20.09
C GLY A 1027 -3.64 -20.90 -20.32
N PHE A 1028 -4.62 -20.14 -20.84
CA PHE A 1028 -5.91 -20.69 -21.24
C PHE A 1028 -5.79 -21.62 -22.44
N ILE A 1029 -4.96 -21.26 -23.42
CA ILE A 1029 -4.64 -22.12 -24.57
C ILE A 1029 -3.95 -23.42 -24.13
N ASP A 1030 -3.04 -23.34 -23.14
CA ASP A 1030 -2.36 -24.51 -22.58
C ASP A 1030 -3.34 -25.42 -21.80
N ARG A 1031 -4.27 -24.84 -21.04
CA ARG A 1031 -5.36 -25.61 -20.39
C ARG A 1031 -6.35 -26.21 -21.40
N MET A 1032 -6.57 -25.57 -22.56
CA MET A 1032 -7.34 -26.16 -23.66
C MET A 1032 -6.59 -27.31 -24.33
N ARG A 1033 -5.27 -27.17 -24.58
CA ARG A 1033 -4.41 -28.26 -25.09
C ARG A 1033 -4.55 -29.51 -24.24
N ASP A 1034 -4.38 -29.37 -22.92
CA ASP A 1034 -4.38 -30.51 -22.00
C ASP A 1034 -5.69 -31.30 -22.09
N ALA A 1035 -6.83 -30.60 -22.14
CA ALA A 1035 -8.15 -31.21 -22.32
C ALA A 1035 -8.33 -31.98 -23.65
N PHE A 1036 -7.50 -31.75 -24.67
CA PHE A 1036 -7.46 -32.55 -25.91
C PHE A 1036 -6.39 -33.64 -25.91
N VAL A 1037 -5.28 -33.44 -25.20
CA VAL A 1037 -4.24 -34.47 -25.00
C VAL A 1037 -4.77 -35.61 -24.12
N ASP A 1038 -5.57 -35.29 -23.11
CA ASP A 1038 -6.18 -36.26 -22.20
C ASP A 1038 -7.28 -37.12 -22.85
N LYS A 1039 -7.84 -36.67 -23.98
CA LYS A 1039 -8.74 -37.47 -24.83
C LYS A 1039 -8.02 -38.52 -25.69
N LEU A 1040 -6.68 -38.53 -25.68
CA LEU A 1040 -5.86 -39.46 -26.47
C LEU A 1040 -5.20 -40.52 -25.60
N GLU A 1041 -5.40 -41.78 -26.00
CA GLU A 1041 -4.72 -42.95 -25.42
C GLU A 1041 -3.19 -42.80 -25.52
N PRO A 1042 -2.40 -43.32 -24.57
CA PRO A 1042 -0.94 -43.22 -24.60
C PRO A 1042 -0.30 -43.69 -25.91
N SER A 1043 -0.87 -44.72 -26.54
CA SER A 1043 -0.44 -45.25 -27.84
C SER A 1043 -0.72 -44.31 -29.03
N GLN A 1044 -1.71 -43.42 -28.91
CA GLN A 1044 -2.08 -42.45 -29.94
C GLN A 1044 -1.23 -41.17 -29.88
N ARG A 1045 -0.68 -40.84 -28.70
CA ARG A 1045 0.09 -39.61 -28.44
C ARG A 1045 1.33 -39.47 -29.33
N GLY A 1046 1.86 -40.58 -29.86
CA GLY A 1046 2.95 -40.57 -30.84
C GLY A 1046 2.66 -39.74 -32.09
N ARG A 1047 1.39 -39.64 -32.54
CA ARG A 1047 1.00 -38.80 -33.70
C ARG A 1047 1.17 -37.31 -33.44
N ILE A 1048 0.92 -36.87 -32.21
CA ILE A 1048 0.99 -35.45 -31.81
C ILE A 1048 2.31 -35.12 -31.09
N ALA A 1049 3.23 -36.07 -30.94
CA ALA A 1049 4.48 -35.89 -30.20
C ALA A 1049 5.33 -34.73 -30.76
N SER A 1050 5.32 -34.52 -32.08
CA SER A 1050 5.97 -33.37 -32.73
C SER A 1050 5.26 -32.04 -32.44
N LEU A 1051 3.93 -32.01 -32.36
CA LEU A 1051 3.17 -30.82 -31.97
C LEU A 1051 3.43 -30.46 -30.50
N LEU A 1052 3.50 -31.46 -29.61
CA LEU A 1052 3.79 -31.28 -28.19
C LEU A 1052 5.25 -30.87 -27.94
N ALA A 1053 6.22 -31.51 -28.61
CA ALA A 1053 7.63 -31.12 -28.50
C ALA A 1053 7.89 -29.69 -28.99
N ASN A 1054 7.17 -29.25 -30.03
CA ASN A 1054 7.25 -27.88 -30.55
C ASN A 1054 6.18 -26.94 -29.94
N TRP A 1055 5.55 -27.31 -28.82
CA TRP A 1055 4.45 -26.55 -28.25
C TRP A 1055 4.90 -25.23 -27.62
N GLU A 1056 5.97 -25.31 -26.83
CA GLU A 1056 6.49 -24.16 -26.09
C GLU A 1056 7.44 -23.30 -26.91
N ALA A 1057 8.12 -23.90 -27.89
CA ALA A 1057 9.08 -23.25 -28.78
C ALA A 1057 10.06 -22.32 -28.05
N LYS A 1058 10.70 -22.83 -27.00
CA LYS A 1058 11.88 -22.27 -26.35
C LYS A 1058 13.02 -23.30 -26.44
N GLU A 1059 14.28 -22.91 -26.54
CA GLU A 1059 14.88 -21.65 -26.11
C GLU A 1059 15.55 -20.87 -27.25
N GLU A 1060 15.44 -19.54 -27.22
CA GLU A 1060 16.64 -18.74 -27.52
C GLU A 1060 17.62 -18.98 -26.37
N ARG A 1061 18.81 -19.51 -26.66
CA ARG A 1061 19.84 -19.67 -25.62
C ARG A 1061 20.30 -18.29 -25.15
N PHE A 1062 19.88 -17.91 -23.95
CA PHE A 1062 20.34 -16.69 -23.31
C PHE A 1062 21.77 -16.88 -22.78
N THR A 1063 22.61 -15.88 -23.00
CA THR A 1063 24.00 -15.88 -22.54
C THR A 1063 24.06 -15.23 -21.16
N PRO A 1064 24.68 -15.87 -20.14
CA PRO A 1064 24.90 -15.25 -18.84
C PRO A 1064 25.67 -13.92 -18.95
N PRO A 1065 25.55 -13.03 -17.94
CA PRO A 1065 26.36 -11.81 -17.88
C PRO A 1065 27.87 -12.11 -17.96
N ARG A 1066 28.62 -11.25 -18.66
CA ARG A 1066 30.06 -11.39 -18.86
C ARG A 1066 30.86 -10.84 -17.67
N GLY A 1067 30.31 -9.86 -16.97
CA GLY A 1067 30.97 -9.24 -15.83
C GLY A 1067 32.16 -8.33 -16.23
N PRO A 1068 33.05 -7.97 -15.29
CA PRO A 1068 33.14 -8.52 -13.93
C PRO A 1068 31.91 -8.17 -13.09
N GLY A 1069 31.39 -9.18 -12.39
CA GLY A 1069 30.35 -9.02 -11.38
C GLY A 1069 30.90 -8.41 -10.08
N ARG A 1070 30.02 -7.77 -9.32
CA ARG A 1070 30.28 -7.15 -8.01
C ARG A 1070 28.96 -6.97 -7.26
N THR A 1071 29.00 -6.89 -5.94
CA THR A 1071 27.80 -6.52 -5.16
C THR A 1071 27.41 -5.08 -5.45
N TRP A 1072 26.16 -4.88 -5.87
CA TRP A 1072 25.60 -3.56 -6.12
C TRP A 1072 24.88 -3.01 -4.89
N THR A 1073 25.00 -1.70 -4.65
CA THR A 1073 24.12 -0.94 -3.76
C THR A 1073 23.37 0.10 -4.60
N VAL A 1074 22.21 0.57 -4.14
CA VAL A 1074 21.43 1.58 -4.88
C VAL A 1074 22.27 2.83 -5.16
N ASP A 1075 23.08 3.28 -4.19
CA ASP A 1075 23.93 4.45 -4.34
C ASP A 1075 25.08 4.25 -5.34
N THR A 1076 25.73 3.06 -5.34
CA THR A 1076 26.83 2.77 -6.29
C THR A 1076 26.31 2.55 -7.70
N ALA A 1077 25.14 1.92 -7.86
CA ALA A 1077 24.45 1.82 -9.14
C ALA A 1077 24.06 3.22 -9.66
N MET A 1078 23.39 4.03 -8.85
CA MET A 1078 22.99 5.39 -9.23
C MET A 1078 24.19 6.27 -9.62
N SER A 1079 25.26 6.27 -8.82
CA SER A 1079 26.45 7.10 -9.11
C SER A 1079 27.12 6.76 -10.46
N GLU A 1080 27.08 5.50 -10.89
CA GLU A 1080 27.64 5.10 -12.18
C GLU A 1080 26.69 5.30 -13.36
N LEU A 1081 25.38 5.30 -13.11
CA LEU A 1081 24.32 5.47 -14.12
C LEU A 1081 23.96 6.94 -14.35
N GLU A 1082 24.11 7.80 -13.34
CA GLU A 1082 23.79 9.23 -13.41
C GLU A 1082 24.46 9.96 -14.59
N PRO A 1083 25.74 9.72 -14.94
CA PRO A 1083 26.35 10.27 -16.16
C PRO A 1083 25.71 9.76 -17.46
N VAL A 1084 25.24 8.50 -17.50
CA VAL A 1084 24.60 7.86 -18.66
C VAL A 1084 23.18 8.42 -18.86
N ILE A 1085 22.45 8.60 -17.76
CA ILE A 1085 21.12 9.21 -17.73
C ILE A 1085 21.21 10.68 -18.17
N ALA A 1086 22.12 11.45 -17.58
CA ALA A 1086 22.31 12.87 -17.89
C ALA A 1086 22.74 13.12 -19.34
N ALA A 1087 23.50 12.19 -19.94
CA ALA A 1087 23.88 12.24 -21.35
C ALA A 1087 22.78 11.72 -22.31
N GLY A 1088 21.70 11.12 -21.79
CA GLY A 1088 20.63 10.50 -22.61
C GLY A 1088 21.03 9.22 -23.34
N THR A 1089 22.23 8.67 -23.07
CA THR A 1089 22.83 7.56 -23.82
C THR A 1089 22.26 6.18 -23.49
N LEU A 1090 21.35 6.09 -22.50
CA LEU A 1090 20.49 4.89 -22.28
C LEU A 1090 19.79 4.43 -23.57
N ARG A 1091 19.41 5.36 -24.45
CA ARG A 1091 18.76 5.06 -25.74
C ARG A 1091 19.67 4.44 -26.79
N GLU A 1092 20.97 4.41 -26.55
CA GLU A 1092 21.94 3.76 -27.45
C GLU A 1092 22.15 2.29 -27.10
N ALA A 1093 21.71 1.86 -25.91
CA ALA A 1093 21.77 0.47 -25.47
C ALA A 1093 20.88 -0.45 -26.33
N SER A 1094 21.30 -1.70 -26.48
CA SER A 1094 20.65 -2.70 -27.32
C SER A 1094 19.48 -3.37 -26.62
N TYR A 1095 18.30 -3.33 -27.24
CA TYR A 1095 17.12 -4.08 -26.83
C TYR A 1095 17.42 -5.60 -26.74
N ARG A 1096 18.26 -6.12 -27.66
CA ARG A 1096 18.60 -7.54 -27.69
C ARG A 1096 19.45 -7.97 -26.50
N GLU A 1097 20.46 -7.18 -26.13
CA GLU A 1097 21.32 -7.47 -24.97
C GLU A 1097 20.55 -7.28 -23.66
N GLY A 1098 19.75 -6.21 -23.54
CA GLY A 1098 18.91 -5.99 -22.36
C GLY A 1098 17.86 -7.11 -22.16
N ARG A 1099 17.20 -7.56 -23.25
CA ARG A 1099 16.32 -8.72 -23.20
C ARG A 1099 17.09 -10.01 -22.85
N ASN A 1100 18.28 -10.22 -23.41
CA ASN A 1100 19.12 -11.37 -23.07
C ASN A 1100 19.43 -11.42 -21.56
N LEU A 1101 19.80 -10.27 -20.97
CA LEU A 1101 20.09 -10.16 -19.55
C LEU A 1101 18.85 -10.42 -18.70
N TYR A 1102 17.70 -9.81 -19.04
CA TYR A 1102 16.41 -10.01 -18.37
C TYR A 1102 16.01 -11.49 -18.24
N TRP A 1103 16.29 -12.30 -19.27
CA TRP A 1103 16.10 -13.75 -19.21
C TRP A 1103 17.23 -14.46 -18.45
N SER A 1104 18.49 -14.12 -18.71
CA SER A 1104 19.65 -14.87 -18.18
C SER A 1104 19.86 -14.74 -16.66
N VAL A 1105 19.53 -13.59 -16.05
CA VAL A 1105 19.55 -13.45 -14.57
C VAL A 1105 18.24 -13.87 -13.91
N GLY A 1106 17.23 -14.27 -14.69
CA GLY A 1106 16.02 -14.90 -14.18
C GLY A 1106 14.85 -13.97 -13.83
N CYS A 1107 14.92 -12.67 -14.12
CA CYS A 1107 13.79 -11.75 -13.94
C CYS A 1107 12.53 -12.28 -14.68
N ALA A 1108 12.72 -12.79 -15.89
CA ALA A 1108 11.69 -13.39 -16.73
C ALA A 1108 11.05 -14.69 -16.17
N ARG A 1109 11.54 -15.25 -15.06
CA ARG A 1109 10.92 -16.41 -14.39
C ARG A 1109 9.73 -16.00 -13.54
N CYS A 1110 9.79 -14.81 -12.95
CA CYS A 1110 8.74 -14.29 -12.07
C CYS A 1110 7.90 -13.21 -12.75
N HIS A 1111 8.51 -12.38 -13.61
CA HIS A 1111 7.87 -11.23 -14.23
C HIS A 1111 7.54 -11.44 -15.70
N HIS A 1112 6.57 -10.68 -16.21
CA HIS A 1112 6.30 -10.50 -17.63
C HIS A 1112 7.01 -9.24 -18.17
N TYR A 1113 7.37 -9.27 -19.46
CA TYR A 1113 7.75 -8.12 -20.26
C TYR A 1113 7.34 -8.34 -21.74
N ASP A 1114 6.64 -7.40 -22.37
CA ASP A 1114 6.09 -7.47 -23.74
C ASP A 1114 5.27 -8.78 -23.99
N GLY A 1115 4.62 -9.32 -22.96
CA GLY A 1115 3.84 -10.57 -23.01
C GLY A 1115 4.67 -11.86 -23.01
N GLU A 1116 5.96 -11.79 -22.65
CA GLU A 1116 6.85 -12.93 -22.42
C GLU A 1116 7.35 -12.93 -20.98
N GLY A 1117 7.37 -14.08 -20.30
CA GLY A 1117 7.86 -14.18 -18.92
C GLY A 1117 7.07 -15.17 -18.07
N GLY A 1118 7.04 -14.92 -16.75
CA GLY A 1118 6.22 -15.60 -15.76
C GLY A 1118 5.27 -14.63 -15.04
N GLY A 1119 4.24 -15.16 -14.36
CA GLY A 1119 3.17 -14.37 -13.75
C GLY A 1119 3.17 -14.31 -12.21
N VAL A 1120 4.28 -14.63 -11.55
CA VAL A 1120 4.37 -14.66 -10.07
C VAL A 1120 4.60 -13.26 -9.49
N GLY A 1121 5.29 -12.40 -10.22
CA GLY A 1121 5.55 -10.99 -9.90
C GLY A 1121 4.87 -10.05 -10.90
N PRO A 1122 4.90 -8.73 -10.64
CA PRO A 1122 4.26 -7.72 -11.47
C PRO A 1122 4.79 -7.68 -12.92
N ASP A 1123 3.92 -7.32 -13.86
CA ASP A 1123 4.29 -7.07 -15.26
C ASP A 1123 5.17 -5.81 -15.38
N LEU A 1124 6.39 -6.01 -15.90
CA LEU A 1124 7.42 -4.98 -16.03
C LEU A 1124 7.41 -4.25 -17.39
N SER A 1125 6.51 -4.61 -18.32
CA SER A 1125 6.36 -3.95 -19.64
C SER A 1125 6.11 -2.44 -19.55
N SER A 1126 5.66 -1.99 -18.38
CA SER A 1126 5.24 -0.60 -18.08
C SER A 1126 6.09 0.07 -17.00
N VAL A 1127 7.17 -0.57 -16.55
CA VAL A 1127 7.84 -0.19 -15.29
C VAL A 1127 8.57 1.15 -15.39
N GLY A 1128 9.19 1.46 -16.55
CA GLY A 1128 9.89 2.72 -16.79
C GLY A 1128 9.02 3.99 -16.81
N THR A 1129 7.69 3.87 -16.84
CA THR A 1129 6.78 5.02 -16.68
C THR A 1129 6.19 5.13 -15.28
N LYS A 1130 6.41 4.13 -14.42
CA LYS A 1130 5.84 4.04 -13.06
C LYS A 1130 6.84 4.41 -11.97
N TYR A 1131 8.12 4.14 -12.21
CA TYR A 1131 9.19 4.27 -11.22
C TYR A 1131 10.38 5.02 -11.82
N SER A 1132 11.04 5.84 -11.00
CA SER A 1132 12.34 6.41 -11.34
C SER A 1132 13.41 5.31 -11.44
N VAL A 1133 14.55 5.61 -12.07
CA VAL A 1133 15.68 4.67 -12.15
C VAL A 1133 16.18 4.27 -10.75
N ARG A 1134 16.11 5.18 -9.76
CA ARG A 1134 16.45 4.87 -8.36
C ARG A 1134 15.47 3.86 -7.76
N GLU A 1135 14.16 4.11 -7.85
CA GLU A 1135 13.13 3.21 -7.31
C GLU A 1135 13.16 1.83 -7.99
N LEU A 1136 13.52 1.77 -9.27
CA LEU A 1136 13.78 0.52 -10.00
C LEU A 1136 15.00 -0.24 -9.45
N LEU A 1137 16.13 0.44 -9.27
CA LEU A 1137 17.34 -0.16 -8.70
C LEU A 1137 17.11 -0.61 -7.26
N GLU A 1138 16.42 0.19 -6.46
CA GLU A 1138 16.00 -0.11 -5.10
C GLU A 1138 15.11 -1.37 -5.06
N SER A 1139 14.13 -1.48 -5.97
CA SER A 1139 13.30 -2.68 -6.11
C SER A 1139 14.10 -3.93 -6.54
N MET A 1140 15.20 -3.78 -7.29
CA MET A 1140 16.03 -4.89 -7.79
C MET A 1140 17.18 -5.30 -6.86
N ILE A 1141 17.69 -4.37 -6.03
CA ILE A 1141 18.82 -4.56 -5.12
C ILE A 1141 18.34 -4.84 -3.70
N GLU A 1142 17.26 -4.17 -3.27
CA GLU A 1142 16.68 -4.22 -1.93
C GLU A 1142 15.19 -4.72 -1.98
N PRO A 1143 14.91 -5.91 -2.56
CA PRO A 1143 13.54 -6.36 -2.83
C PRO A 1143 12.63 -6.51 -1.60
N ASP A 1144 13.21 -6.67 -0.41
CA ASP A 1144 12.48 -6.78 0.86
C ASP A 1144 11.90 -5.44 1.33
N LYS A 1145 12.38 -4.31 0.79
CA LYS A 1145 12.08 -2.96 1.30
C LYS A 1145 10.64 -2.51 1.07
N VAL A 1146 10.08 -2.84 -0.09
CA VAL A 1146 8.68 -2.54 -0.46
C VAL A 1146 8.11 -3.69 -1.25
N ILE A 1147 7.35 -4.56 -0.57
CA ILE A 1147 6.57 -5.63 -1.21
C ILE A 1147 5.14 -5.11 -1.37
N ALA A 1148 4.67 -4.97 -2.62
CA ALA A 1148 3.29 -4.55 -2.87
C ALA A 1148 2.29 -5.61 -2.39
N ASP A 1149 1.19 -5.17 -1.78
CA ASP A 1149 0.28 -6.01 -0.98
C ASP A 1149 -0.27 -7.25 -1.73
N GLN A 1150 -0.47 -7.13 -3.04
CA GLN A 1150 -0.90 -8.23 -3.93
C GLN A 1150 0.15 -9.35 -4.09
N TYR A 1151 1.44 -9.06 -3.86
CA TYR A 1151 2.56 -9.98 -4.09
C TYR A 1151 3.18 -10.52 -2.80
N VAL A 1152 2.69 -10.09 -1.62
CA VAL A 1152 3.17 -10.56 -0.31
C VAL A 1152 2.91 -12.06 -0.14
N ALA A 1153 4.00 -12.85 -0.14
CA ALA A 1153 3.93 -14.27 0.17
C ALA A 1153 3.49 -14.50 1.62
N GLN A 1154 2.82 -15.61 1.87
CA GLN A 1154 2.43 -16.06 3.21
C GLN A 1154 3.45 -17.08 3.71
N ARG A 1155 3.87 -16.91 4.96
CA ARG A 1155 4.64 -17.87 5.75
C ARG A 1155 3.66 -18.70 6.55
N ILE A 1156 3.50 -19.97 6.18
CA ILE A 1156 2.56 -20.91 6.77
C ILE A 1156 3.36 -21.88 7.62
N ARG A 1157 3.25 -21.77 8.94
CA ARG A 1157 3.86 -22.71 9.88
C ARG A 1157 2.89 -23.87 10.08
N LEU A 1158 3.37 -25.10 9.92
CA LEU A 1158 2.61 -26.31 10.18
C LEU A 1158 2.92 -26.84 11.58
N ARG A 1159 1.94 -27.49 12.22
CA ARG A 1159 2.07 -28.17 13.53
C ARG A 1159 3.13 -29.28 13.55
N SER A 1160 3.60 -29.71 12.38
CA SER A 1160 4.74 -30.60 12.21
C SER A 1160 6.10 -29.90 12.33
N GLY A 1161 6.13 -28.59 12.57
CA GLY A 1161 7.33 -27.74 12.56
C GLY A 1161 7.80 -27.33 11.15
N LYS A 1162 7.18 -27.85 10.09
CA LYS A 1162 7.51 -27.47 8.70
C LYS A 1162 6.95 -26.08 8.39
N VAL A 1163 7.78 -25.23 7.77
CA VAL A 1163 7.34 -23.93 7.23
C VAL A 1163 7.18 -24.04 5.71
N VAL A 1164 6.10 -23.47 5.19
CA VAL A 1164 5.85 -23.26 3.75
C VAL A 1164 5.84 -21.76 3.47
N LEU A 1165 6.52 -21.34 2.40
CA LEU A 1165 6.52 -19.96 1.92
C LEU A 1165 5.88 -19.91 0.54
N GLY A 1166 4.80 -19.14 0.40
CA GLY A 1166 4.05 -19.03 -0.85
C GLY A 1166 2.78 -18.22 -0.74
N GLN A 1167 2.16 -17.86 -1.87
CA GLN A 1167 0.87 -17.19 -1.87
C GLN A 1167 -0.25 -18.21 -1.62
N ILE A 1168 -1.11 -17.93 -0.66
CA ILE A 1168 -2.35 -18.70 -0.50
C ILE A 1168 -3.26 -18.34 -1.67
N ALA A 1169 -3.76 -19.34 -2.39
CA ALA A 1169 -4.78 -19.11 -3.40
C ALA A 1169 -6.07 -18.67 -2.68
N THR A 1170 -6.44 -17.40 -2.80
CA THR A 1170 -7.68 -16.85 -2.24
C THR A 1170 -8.87 -17.42 -2.99
N GLY A 1171 -9.28 -18.60 -2.54
CA GLY A 1171 -10.19 -19.47 -3.24
C GLY A 1171 -9.52 -20.19 -4.41
N SER A 1172 -9.28 -21.48 -4.24
CA SER A 1172 -9.27 -22.44 -5.34
C SER A 1172 -10.62 -23.19 -5.35
N GLN A 1173 -10.89 -24.02 -6.36
CA GLN A 1173 -12.04 -24.92 -6.32
C GLN A 1173 -11.98 -25.95 -5.16
N ASP A 1174 -10.82 -26.16 -4.53
CA ASP A 1174 -10.71 -27.06 -3.39
C ASP A 1174 -11.39 -26.51 -2.12
N ASN A 1175 -11.55 -25.20 -1.93
CA ASN A 1175 -12.34 -24.66 -0.81
C ASN A 1175 -13.82 -25.15 -0.79
N LYS A 1176 -14.35 -25.66 -1.92
CA LYS A 1176 -15.71 -26.28 -2.00
C LYS A 1176 -15.71 -27.82 -2.05
N LYS A 1177 -14.56 -28.49 -2.19
CA LYS A 1177 -14.43 -29.97 -2.12
C LYS A 1177 -13.71 -30.48 -0.87
N ARG A 1178 -12.88 -29.62 -0.28
CA ARG A 1178 -12.01 -29.79 0.90
C ARG A 1178 -11.93 -28.44 1.65
N PRO A 1179 -13.02 -27.98 2.30
CA PRO A 1179 -13.00 -26.74 3.08
C PRO A 1179 -12.00 -26.80 4.25
N ASP A 1180 -11.58 -28.01 4.62
CA ASP A 1180 -10.53 -28.34 5.57
C ASP A 1180 -9.10 -28.17 5.01
N HIS A 1181 -8.90 -27.68 3.78
CA HIS A 1181 -7.57 -27.46 3.17
C HIS A 1181 -7.34 -26.00 2.73
N VAL A 1182 -6.07 -25.69 2.43
CA VAL A 1182 -5.57 -24.43 1.88
C VAL A 1182 -4.60 -24.76 0.73
N THR A 1183 -4.93 -24.28 -0.47
CA THR A 1183 -4.01 -24.29 -1.62
C THR A 1183 -2.96 -23.20 -1.46
N VAL A 1184 -1.68 -23.55 -1.56
CA VAL A 1184 -0.55 -22.62 -1.51
C VAL A 1184 0.27 -22.73 -2.80
N TRP A 1185 0.49 -21.63 -3.48
CA TRP A 1185 1.46 -21.49 -4.57
C TRP A 1185 2.83 -21.16 -3.97
N PRO A 1186 3.80 -22.09 -3.93
CA PRO A 1186 5.09 -21.81 -3.31
C PRO A 1186 5.83 -20.68 -4.01
N ALA A 1187 6.72 -19.98 -3.31
CA ALA A 1187 7.49 -18.85 -3.83
C ALA A 1187 8.51 -19.21 -4.97
N SER A 1188 8.40 -20.39 -5.57
CA SER A 1188 9.25 -20.90 -6.64
C SER A 1188 8.41 -21.12 -7.90
N ALA A 1189 8.80 -20.47 -9.00
CA ALA A 1189 8.07 -20.46 -10.27
C ALA A 1189 7.84 -21.86 -10.89
N ASP A 1190 8.67 -22.84 -10.55
CA ASP A 1190 8.57 -24.22 -11.06
C ASP A 1190 7.74 -25.14 -10.14
N SER A 1191 7.30 -24.62 -8.98
CA SER A 1191 6.57 -25.40 -7.98
C SER A 1191 5.09 -25.45 -8.30
N LYS A 1192 4.56 -26.68 -8.38
CA LYS A 1192 3.11 -26.91 -8.39
C LYS A 1192 2.48 -26.39 -7.09
N PRO A 1193 1.21 -25.96 -7.12
CA PRO A 1193 0.50 -25.62 -5.90
C PRO A 1193 0.43 -26.85 -4.99
N ILE A 1194 0.56 -26.61 -3.69
CA ILE A 1194 0.51 -27.64 -2.64
C ILE A 1194 -0.73 -27.44 -1.78
N GLU A 1195 -1.43 -28.55 -1.51
CA GLU A 1195 -2.55 -28.59 -0.59
C GLU A 1195 -2.07 -28.84 0.84
N ILE A 1196 -2.57 -28.06 1.78
CA ILE A 1196 -2.24 -28.16 3.20
C ILE A 1196 -3.55 -28.24 3.99
N ALA A 1197 -3.73 -29.27 4.82
CA ALA A 1197 -4.90 -29.33 5.70
C ALA A 1197 -4.85 -28.21 6.74
N ARG A 1198 -5.95 -27.48 6.94
CA ARG A 1198 -6.12 -26.42 7.94
C ARG A 1198 -5.88 -26.91 9.37
N SER A 1199 -6.18 -28.18 9.65
CA SER A 1199 -5.83 -28.86 10.90
C SER A 1199 -4.32 -28.83 11.18
N ASP A 1200 -3.53 -28.95 10.11
CA ASP A 1200 -2.08 -29.07 10.17
C ASP A 1200 -1.39 -27.70 10.20
N ILE A 1201 -2.14 -26.61 9.96
CA ILE A 1201 -1.65 -25.24 10.07
C ILE A 1201 -1.66 -24.80 11.54
N GLU A 1202 -0.52 -24.26 11.96
CA GLU A 1202 -0.30 -23.62 13.26
C GLU A 1202 -0.51 -22.10 13.15
N SER A 1203 0.16 -21.45 12.19
CA SER A 1203 0.00 -20.02 11.90
C SER A 1203 0.12 -19.70 10.40
N ILE A 1204 -0.45 -18.57 10.00
CA ILE A 1204 -0.31 -17.96 8.68
C ILE A 1204 0.08 -16.50 8.93
N GLU A 1205 1.27 -16.12 8.48
CA GLU A 1205 1.86 -14.80 8.69
C GLU A 1205 2.25 -14.19 7.33
N ALA A 1206 2.16 -12.87 7.17
CA ALA A 1206 2.75 -12.20 6.02
C ALA A 1206 4.28 -12.38 6.06
N ALA A 1207 4.91 -12.72 4.93
CA ALA A 1207 6.35 -12.84 4.86
C ALA A 1207 7.00 -11.45 4.78
N ALA A 1208 7.85 -11.13 5.75
CA ALA A 1208 8.69 -9.92 5.75
C ALA A 1208 9.84 -9.95 4.72
N THR A 1209 9.86 -10.94 3.82
CA THR A 1209 10.92 -11.18 2.82
C THR A 1209 10.28 -11.49 1.48
N SER A 1210 10.77 -10.84 0.44
CA SER A 1210 10.29 -10.91 -0.94
C SER A 1210 10.57 -12.29 -1.56
N PRO A 1211 9.69 -12.77 -2.47
CA PRO A 1211 10.01 -13.90 -3.35
C PRO A 1211 11.12 -13.60 -4.35
N MET A 1212 11.44 -12.32 -4.59
CA MET A 1212 12.49 -11.92 -5.53
C MET A 1212 13.88 -12.12 -4.88
N PRO A 1213 14.79 -12.89 -5.49
CA PRO A 1213 16.12 -13.09 -4.90
C PRO A 1213 16.90 -11.76 -4.77
N PRO A 1214 17.62 -11.54 -3.66
CA PRO A 1214 18.63 -10.47 -3.58
C PRO A 1214 19.82 -10.80 -4.51
N SER A 1215 20.69 -9.81 -4.75
CA SER A 1215 21.92 -9.96 -5.56
C SER A 1215 21.72 -10.42 -7.02
N LEU A 1216 20.51 -10.29 -7.60
CA LEU A 1216 20.23 -10.63 -9.02
C LEU A 1216 21.14 -9.89 -10.02
N LEU A 1217 21.59 -8.69 -9.66
CA LEU A 1217 22.46 -7.85 -10.48
C LEU A 1217 23.95 -8.15 -10.29
N ASP A 1218 24.34 -8.94 -9.28
CA ASP A 1218 25.74 -9.03 -8.83
C ASP A 1218 26.67 -9.73 -9.82
N SER A 1219 26.12 -10.46 -10.79
CA SER A 1219 26.89 -11.01 -11.92
C SER A 1219 27.18 -9.99 -13.04
N MET A 1220 26.50 -8.85 -13.08
CA MET A 1220 26.60 -7.88 -14.18
C MET A 1220 27.73 -6.88 -14.01
N SER A 1221 28.35 -6.53 -15.13
CA SER A 1221 29.13 -5.29 -15.27
C SER A 1221 28.22 -4.06 -15.35
N LYS A 1222 28.81 -2.85 -15.20
CA LYS A 1222 28.12 -1.58 -15.41
C LYS A 1222 27.39 -1.52 -16.75
N ASP A 1223 28.06 -1.87 -17.84
CA ASP A 1223 27.51 -1.73 -19.19
C ASP A 1223 26.35 -2.69 -19.43
N GLU A 1224 26.36 -3.86 -18.77
CA GLU A 1224 25.27 -4.83 -18.79
C GLU A 1224 24.07 -4.36 -17.95
N LEU A 1225 24.31 -3.73 -16.79
CA LEU A 1225 23.26 -3.07 -16.02
C LEU A 1225 22.58 -1.94 -16.83
N VAL A 1226 23.35 -1.17 -17.62
CA VAL A 1226 22.82 -0.19 -18.58
C VAL A 1226 21.94 -0.86 -19.64
N GLN A 1227 22.33 -2.01 -20.20
CA GLN A 1227 21.50 -2.74 -21.17
C GLN A 1227 20.17 -3.21 -20.54
N LEU A 1228 20.22 -3.82 -19.35
CA LEU A 1228 19.02 -4.29 -18.64
C LEU A 1228 18.08 -3.13 -18.32
N LEU A 1229 18.61 -2.02 -17.78
CA LEU A 1229 17.80 -0.84 -17.46
C LEU A 1229 17.18 -0.22 -18.70
N ALA A 1230 17.93 0.00 -19.78
CA ALA A 1230 17.37 0.54 -21.01
C ALA A 1230 16.24 -0.33 -21.59
N PHE A 1231 16.34 -1.66 -21.45
CA PHE A 1231 15.27 -2.59 -21.80
C PHE A 1231 14.06 -2.41 -20.88
N LEU A 1232 14.23 -2.48 -19.55
CA LEU A 1232 13.13 -2.31 -18.59
C LEU A 1232 12.45 -0.93 -18.69
N LEU A 1233 13.20 0.12 -19.01
CA LEU A 1233 12.69 1.47 -19.22
C LEU A 1233 11.96 1.65 -20.56
N GLY A 1234 12.14 0.72 -21.51
CA GLY A 1234 11.58 0.82 -22.87
C GLY A 1234 12.33 1.80 -23.79
N ASP A 1235 13.44 2.39 -23.32
CA ASP A 1235 14.28 3.33 -24.07
C ASP A 1235 15.29 2.64 -25.01
N ALA A 1236 15.55 1.34 -24.86
CA ALA A 1236 16.55 0.61 -25.63
C ALA A 1236 16.28 0.60 -27.16
N LYS A 1237 17.35 0.76 -27.93
CA LYS A 1237 17.36 0.70 -29.39
C LYS A 1237 17.04 -0.72 -29.86
N ARG A 1238 15.95 -0.87 -30.62
CA ARG A 1238 15.53 -2.12 -31.27
C ARG A 1238 16.32 -2.39 -32.55
#